data_AF-A0A843XV45-F1
#
_entry.id   AF-A0A843XV45-F1
#
_cell.length_a   1.000
_cell.length_b   1.000
_cell.length_c   1.000
_cell.angle_alpha   90.00
_cell.angle_beta   90.00
_cell.angle_gamma   90.00
#
_symmetry.space_group_name_H-M   'P 1'
#
loop_
_entity.id
_entity.type
_entity.pdbx_description
1 polymer ?
#
loop_
_entity_poly.entity_id
_entity_poly.type
_entity_poly.pdbx_seq_one_letter_code
_entity_poly.pdbx_strand_id
1 'polypeptide(L)'
;MFGLPVCKYRPNQLAASPSLKDIWRLEKKIQDRLSPFFLDISLKHTVDLNPVVSSPAHSSLLAEDPYRRPKSERKPESTENARKALDRRNTRHCGQIYGACSRPVSSADSRKSHAHHLLLPTVPVGEPAARGGPTPVRPHRKFTPSQILLHSAPPPRTPRAASPLDALLPPHSPSSPLPPLIAQRGRAAPAAGTAGSGGQRGGRGSRGKREAFGGRGRGRQGGRGKEGEAKMSMYGRDPWGGPLEIHADSATDDDRSRTLDLDRAALSTTSRQLDETQQSWLLAGPGDQGKKKKKYVDLGCIIVSRKIFVWTVGTVLACGILAGLIALIVKAVPRHHHPRPPPDNYTLALHKALMFFNAQRSGPLPKHNNVSWRGNSGMKDGLSDSGYHKNLVGGYYDAGDAIKFHFPMSFAMTMLSWSVIEYRAKYEAAGELDHVKELIKWGTDYILKTFNSSADRIDRIAAQVGSGNTAGGSTTPNDHYCWMRPEDMDYPRPVYECSSCADLASEMAAALASASIVFRDSKTYSKKLVHGAETVWNFGRKGHTVYSPTGTDASLFYNSTKFWDEYVWGGAWMYYATGNTSYLSLVTNIKLAKHAGAFWGGPDYGVLSWDSKLAGAQVLLTRLRMFLSPGYPYEDILRTFHNQTSIIMCSYLPVFNSFNRTKGGLIQLNHGRPQPLQYVVNAAFLASVYSDYLEAADTPGWYCGPNFFSTSVLRDFAKTQIDYILGNNPLKMSYVVGFGNHYPKHVHHRGASIRKNGVRYNCKGGWKWRDTPRPNPNTIVGAMVAGPDRHDGFRDVRTNYNYTEPTLAGNAGLVAALVALSGEASGIDKNTIFSAVPPMFPTPPPPPAPWKP
;
A
#
# COMPACT_ATOMS: atom_id res chain seq x y z
N MET A 1 41.61 13.78 75.43
CA MET A 1 42.76 14.69 75.20
C MET A 1 42.81 14.95 73.69
N PHE A 2 42.37 16.13 73.26
CA PHE A 2 43.20 17.25 72.79
C PHE A 2 43.66 17.08 71.32
N GLY A 3 43.32 17.97 70.39
CA GLY A 3 42.47 19.17 70.53
C GLY A 3 42.08 19.87 69.21
N LEU A 4 41.22 20.88 69.35
CA LEU A 4 40.83 21.88 68.33
C LEU A 4 41.57 23.21 68.63
N PRO A 5 41.80 24.12 67.65
CA PRO A 5 40.78 25.13 67.22
C PRO A 5 40.65 25.23 65.67
N VAL A 6 39.58 25.71 65.01
CA VAL A 6 38.43 26.63 65.29
C VAL A 6 38.63 28.11 64.90
N CYS A 7 38.07 28.49 63.75
CA CYS A 7 37.38 29.76 63.36
C CYS A 7 37.15 29.73 61.83
N LYS A 8 36.14 30.32 61.15
CA LYS A 8 34.82 30.99 61.41
C LYS A 8 34.15 31.15 60.00
N TYR A 9 32.83 31.25 59.77
CA TYR A 9 31.62 31.14 60.62
C TYR A 9 30.39 30.57 59.85
N ARG A 10 29.36 31.38 59.52
CA ARG A 10 28.00 31.02 59.00
C ARG A 10 27.27 32.29 58.49
N PRO A 11 26.03 32.25 57.92
CA PRO A 11 25.42 31.31 56.95
C PRO A 11 24.58 32.05 55.86
N ASN A 12 23.82 31.33 55.01
CA ASN A 12 22.41 31.69 54.73
C ASN A 12 21.62 30.53 54.08
N GLN A 13 20.29 30.57 54.16
CA GLN A 13 19.36 29.55 53.63
C GLN A 13 18.60 30.05 52.39
N LEU A 14 18.17 29.12 51.53
CA LEU A 14 17.05 29.29 50.59
C LEU A 14 16.35 27.92 50.40
N ALA A 15 15.03 27.94 50.15
CA ALA A 15 14.16 26.78 50.35
C ALA A 15 14.01 25.86 49.12
N ALA A 16 13.55 24.63 49.35
CA ALA A 16 13.46 23.55 48.35
C ALA A 16 12.16 23.56 47.52
N SER A 17 12.22 22.93 46.34
CA SER A 17 11.10 22.76 45.40
C SER A 17 10.21 21.54 45.74
N PRO A 18 8.89 21.57 45.41
CA PRO A 18 7.97 20.46 45.66
C PRO A 18 8.17 19.27 44.69
N SER A 19 7.58 18.11 45.02
CA SER A 19 7.82 16.86 44.29
C SER A 19 6.78 16.55 43.20
N LEU A 20 7.14 15.66 42.27
CA LEU A 20 6.23 15.15 41.23
C LEU A 20 4.93 14.52 41.79
N LYS A 21 4.95 13.99 43.02
CA LYS A 21 3.75 13.43 43.67
C LYS A 21 2.75 14.51 44.10
N ASP A 22 3.19 15.75 44.25
CA ASP A 22 2.36 16.88 44.67
C ASP A 22 1.69 17.52 43.47
N ILE A 23 2.39 17.58 42.33
CA ILE A 23 1.86 17.99 41.02
C ILE A 23 0.72 17.05 40.58
N TRP A 24 0.92 15.73 40.66
CA TRP A 24 -0.09 14.76 40.22
C TRP A 24 -1.36 14.77 41.10
N ARG A 25 -1.24 15.11 42.39
CA ARG A 25 -2.41 15.37 43.27
C ARG A 25 -3.15 16.65 42.88
N LEU A 26 -2.45 17.64 42.30
CA LEU A 26 -3.05 18.91 41.87
C LEU A 26 -3.86 18.74 40.59
N GLU A 27 -3.31 18.05 39.58
CA GLU A 27 -4.02 17.76 38.32
C GLU A 27 -5.34 17.01 38.56
N LYS A 28 -5.29 15.90 39.32
CA LYS A 28 -6.50 15.13 39.62
C LYS A 28 -7.57 15.97 40.35
N LYS A 29 -7.15 16.84 41.27
CA LYS A 29 -8.03 17.73 42.04
C LYS A 29 -8.61 18.89 41.22
N ILE A 30 -8.03 19.19 40.05
CA ILE A 30 -8.59 20.10 39.04
C ILE A 30 -9.58 19.34 38.15
N GLN A 31 -9.22 18.14 37.69
CA GLN A 31 -10.04 17.31 36.79
C GLN A 31 -11.36 16.88 37.46
N ASP A 32 -11.31 16.46 38.72
CA ASP A 32 -12.49 16.11 39.54
C ASP A 32 -13.42 17.32 39.84
N ARG A 33 -12.98 18.56 39.58
CA ARG A 33 -13.78 19.79 39.76
C ARG A 33 -14.38 20.36 38.47
N LEU A 34 -13.92 19.91 37.30
CA LEU A 34 -14.38 20.42 36.00
C LEU A 34 -15.41 19.52 35.31
N SER A 35 -15.53 18.25 35.71
CA SER A 35 -16.49 17.30 35.13
C SER A 35 -17.97 17.71 35.20
N PRO A 36 -18.48 18.44 36.23
CA PRO A 36 -19.90 18.81 36.27
C PRO A 36 -20.29 19.89 35.23
N PHE A 37 -19.35 20.74 34.83
CA PHE A 37 -19.64 21.92 34.01
C PHE A 37 -19.73 21.66 32.49
N PHE A 38 -19.30 20.48 32.02
CA PHE A 38 -19.32 20.15 30.59
C PHE A 38 -20.54 19.33 30.13
N LEU A 39 -21.33 18.76 31.04
CA LEU A 39 -22.53 17.98 30.66
C LEU A 39 -23.75 18.85 30.33
N ASP A 40 -23.93 19.98 31.02
CA ASP A 40 -25.21 20.74 31.00
C ASP A 40 -25.39 21.66 29.77
N ILE A 41 -24.35 21.81 28.94
CA ILE A 41 -24.38 22.66 27.72
C ILE A 41 -24.81 21.86 26.46
N SER A 42 -24.72 20.53 26.47
CA SER A 42 -24.95 19.70 25.28
C SER A 42 -26.40 19.19 25.10
N LEU A 43 -27.34 19.58 25.95
CA LEU A 43 -28.66 18.94 26.08
C LEU A 43 -29.88 19.84 25.81
N LYS A 44 -29.69 21.00 25.18
CA LYS A 44 -30.77 21.93 24.77
C LYS A 44 -30.56 22.52 23.38
N HIS A 45 -30.80 21.75 22.30
CA HIS A 45 -31.25 22.27 20.99
C HIS A 45 -31.63 21.16 19.98
N THR A 46 -32.73 20.43 20.23
CA THR A 46 -33.42 19.60 19.21
C THR A 46 -34.90 19.39 19.57
N VAL A 47 -35.81 20.12 18.90
CA VAL A 47 -37.23 19.76 18.65
C VAL A 47 -37.62 20.37 17.29
N ASP A 48 -38.48 19.67 16.55
CA ASP A 48 -38.86 19.90 15.15
C ASP A 48 -39.83 21.07 14.89
N LEU A 49 -40.05 21.38 13.60
CA LEU A 49 -41.40 21.53 13.01
C LEU A 49 -41.37 21.45 11.47
N ASN A 50 -42.28 20.67 10.87
CA ASN A 50 -42.59 20.67 9.42
C ASN A 50 -43.71 21.69 9.11
N PRO A 51 -43.88 22.14 7.84
CA PRO A 51 -45.08 21.70 7.11
C PRO A 51 -44.99 21.58 5.57
N VAL A 52 -45.47 20.44 5.06
CA VAL A 52 -46.52 20.25 4.02
C VAL A 52 -46.83 21.38 3.00
N VAL A 53 -46.56 21.07 1.72
CA VAL A 53 -47.35 21.27 0.47
C VAL A 53 -48.11 22.60 0.20
N SER A 54 -47.79 23.26 -0.92
CA SER A 54 -48.76 23.64 -1.98
C SER A 54 -48.10 24.24 -3.24
N SER A 55 -48.76 24.12 -4.39
CA SER A 55 -48.44 24.83 -5.65
C SER A 55 -49.55 25.83 -5.98
N PRO A 56 -49.27 26.84 -6.81
CA PRO A 56 -50.14 27.08 -7.97
C PRO A 56 -49.35 27.33 -9.28
N ALA A 57 -50.08 27.49 -10.39
CA ALA A 57 -49.57 27.78 -11.72
C ALA A 57 -50.12 29.13 -12.26
N HIS A 58 -49.93 29.40 -13.56
CA HIS A 58 -50.34 30.60 -14.35
C HIS A 58 -49.47 31.87 -14.24
N SER A 59 -49.43 32.79 -15.24
CA SER A 59 -49.23 32.63 -16.70
C SER A 59 -49.10 33.98 -17.45
N SER A 60 -48.07 34.11 -18.31
CA SER A 60 -48.01 34.92 -19.56
C SER A 60 -48.05 36.48 -19.55
N LEU A 61 -47.61 37.08 -20.69
CA LEU A 61 -47.70 38.50 -21.14
C LEU A 61 -46.74 39.50 -20.44
N LEU A 62 -46.05 40.48 -21.08
CA LEU A 62 -45.82 40.95 -22.49
C LEU A 62 -44.33 41.42 -22.57
N ALA A 63 -43.52 41.13 -23.62
CA ALA A 63 -43.42 41.72 -24.97
C ALA A 63 -42.78 43.13 -25.08
N GLU A 64 -41.65 43.26 -25.81
CA GLU A 64 -41.16 44.43 -26.60
C GLU A 64 -39.79 44.07 -27.27
N ASP A 65 -39.66 44.27 -28.59
CA ASP A 65 -38.45 44.16 -29.47
C ASP A 65 -38.89 44.64 -30.89
N PRO A 66 -38.18 45.54 -31.62
CA PRO A 66 -37.18 45.09 -32.62
C PRO A 66 -36.10 46.12 -33.11
N TYR A 67 -35.30 45.68 -34.11
CA TYR A 67 -34.34 46.43 -34.98
C TYR A 67 -32.95 46.79 -34.37
N ARG A 68 -31.83 46.84 -35.12
CA ARG A 68 -31.61 46.91 -36.60
C ARG A 68 -30.28 46.27 -37.08
N ARG A 69 -30.32 45.64 -38.27
CA ARG A 69 -29.19 45.38 -39.23
C ARG A 69 -29.65 45.91 -40.63
N PRO A 70 -28.93 45.81 -41.77
CA PRO A 70 -27.51 45.50 -42.08
C PRO A 70 -26.86 46.58 -43.01
N LYS A 71 -25.65 46.32 -43.57
CA LYS A 71 -25.34 46.54 -45.01
C LYS A 71 -24.04 45.82 -45.46
N SER A 72 -23.78 45.77 -46.78
CA SER A 72 -22.69 45.01 -47.41
C SER A 72 -22.40 45.45 -48.85
N GLU A 73 -21.16 45.24 -49.33
CA GLU A 73 -20.73 45.34 -50.74
C GLU A 73 -19.52 44.40 -50.98
N ARG A 74 -19.62 43.41 -51.88
CA ARG A 74 -19.17 43.34 -53.30
C ARG A 74 -17.62 43.36 -53.48
N LYS A 75 -16.96 42.30 -53.98
CA LYS A 75 -16.95 41.62 -55.32
C LYS A 75 -16.23 42.43 -56.42
N PRO A 76 -15.67 41.80 -57.49
CA PRO A 76 -15.96 40.46 -58.06
C PRO A 76 -14.72 39.51 -58.16
N GLU A 77 -14.74 38.28 -58.72
CA GLU A 77 -15.84 37.55 -59.38
C GLU A 77 -16.09 36.09 -58.87
N SER A 78 -15.82 34.92 -59.51
CA SER A 78 -15.19 34.57 -60.81
C SER A 78 -15.67 33.22 -61.40
N THR A 79 -15.20 32.92 -62.63
CA THR A 79 -15.59 31.88 -63.61
C THR A 79 -14.84 30.52 -63.45
N GLU A 80 -15.26 29.37 -64.00
CA GLU A 80 -16.49 28.82 -64.65
C GLU A 80 -16.18 27.31 -64.94
N ASN A 81 -17.03 26.29 -65.20
CA ASN A 81 -18.49 26.03 -65.42
C ASN A 81 -19.07 25.23 -64.20
N ALA A 82 -20.33 24.78 -64.05
CA ALA A 82 -21.45 24.33 -64.92
C ALA A 82 -21.30 22.90 -65.51
N ARG A 83 -22.32 22.03 -65.66
CA ARG A 83 -23.82 22.11 -65.70
C ARG A 83 -24.37 20.82 -64.99
N LYS A 84 -25.66 20.54 -64.72
CA LYS A 84 -26.94 21.07 -65.25
C LYS A 84 -28.11 21.07 -64.21
N ALA A 85 -29.10 20.15 -64.30
CA ALA A 85 -30.43 20.12 -63.65
C ALA A 85 -31.00 18.67 -63.61
N LEU A 86 -32.20 18.27 -63.12
CA LEU A 86 -33.48 18.95 -62.75
C LEU A 86 -34.40 17.99 -61.93
N ASP A 87 -35.35 18.51 -61.12
CA ASP A 87 -36.69 17.92 -60.76
C ASP A 87 -36.79 16.48 -60.12
N ARG A 88 -37.90 16.00 -59.51
CA ARG A 88 -39.04 16.59 -58.76
C ARG A 88 -39.74 15.50 -57.89
N ARG A 89 -40.50 15.93 -56.86
CA ARG A 89 -41.72 15.34 -56.23
C ARG A 89 -41.84 13.79 -56.13
N ASN A 90 -41.87 13.19 -54.93
CA ASN A 90 -42.96 13.20 -53.91
C ASN A 90 -44.23 12.38 -54.25
N THR A 91 -44.34 11.16 -53.68
CA THR A 91 -45.59 10.63 -53.09
C THR A 91 -45.34 9.44 -52.13
N ARG A 92 -46.36 9.15 -51.29
CA ARG A 92 -46.51 8.03 -50.34
C ARG A 92 -46.74 6.71 -51.11
N HIS A 93 -46.62 5.49 -50.56
CA HIS A 93 -47.38 4.97 -49.41
C HIS A 93 -46.79 3.69 -48.77
N CYS A 94 -47.54 3.07 -47.83
CA CYS A 94 -47.08 2.00 -46.95
C CYS A 94 -47.23 0.59 -47.57
N GLY A 95 -46.36 -0.32 -47.16
CA GLY A 95 -46.43 -1.78 -47.38
C GLY A 95 -45.55 -2.49 -46.34
N GLN A 96 -45.92 -3.69 -45.91
CA GLN A 96 -45.38 -4.33 -44.69
C GLN A 96 -45.04 -5.81 -44.91
N ILE A 97 -44.28 -6.39 -43.96
CA ILE A 97 -44.04 -7.84 -43.72
C ILE A 97 -42.86 -8.51 -44.46
N TYR A 98 -41.86 -8.87 -43.63
CA TYR A 98 -40.90 -10.00 -43.67
C TYR A 98 -40.56 -10.75 -44.98
N GLY A 99 -39.24 -10.92 -45.21
CA GLY A 99 -38.65 -11.97 -46.06
C GLY A 99 -37.14 -11.77 -46.23
N ALA A 100 -36.31 -12.79 -45.98
CA ALA A 100 -34.85 -12.65 -45.99
C ALA A 100 -34.13 -13.64 -46.94
N CYS A 101 -33.16 -13.13 -47.70
CA CYS A 101 -31.99 -13.79 -48.34
C CYS A 101 -31.14 -12.67 -49.02
N SER A 102 -29.93 -12.84 -49.59
CA SER A 102 -29.28 -14.02 -50.20
C SER A 102 -27.73 -13.96 -50.16
N ARG A 103 -27.06 -15.11 -50.40
CA ARG A 103 -25.71 -15.21 -51.03
C ARG A 103 -25.84 -15.25 -52.57
N PRO A 104 -24.79 -14.97 -53.37
CA PRO A 104 -24.00 -16.03 -54.07
C PRO A 104 -22.48 -15.66 -54.20
N VAL A 105 -21.48 -16.35 -54.82
CA VAL A 105 -21.32 -17.54 -55.72
C VAL A 105 -21.47 -17.25 -57.24
N SER A 106 -20.69 -17.76 -58.21
CA SER A 106 -19.43 -18.57 -58.28
C SER A 106 -18.30 -17.73 -58.96
N SER A 107 -17.35 -18.09 -59.87
CA SER A 107 -16.84 -19.27 -60.64
C SER A 107 -15.37 -18.95 -61.12
N ALA A 108 -14.59 -19.63 -62.00
CA ALA A 108 -14.67 -20.88 -62.80
C ALA A 108 -13.27 -21.47 -63.17
N ASP A 109 -13.16 -22.81 -63.13
CA ASP A 109 -12.51 -23.80 -64.03
C ASP A 109 -11.09 -23.70 -64.72
N SER A 110 -10.46 -24.89 -64.85
CA SER A 110 -9.70 -25.46 -66.01
C SER A 110 -8.16 -25.32 -66.25
N ARG A 111 -7.41 -26.40 -65.85
CA ARG A 111 -6.51 -27.32 -66.65
C ARG A 111 -4.95 -27.33 -66.59
N LYS A 112 -4.42 -28.59 -66.64
CA LYS A 112 -3.07 -29.15 -66.98
C LYS A 112 -1.94 -28.97 -65.92
N SER A 113 -1.19 -29.99 -65.40
CA SER A 113 -0.46 -31.18 -65.97
C SER A 113 1.02 -30.83 -66.30
N HIS A 114 2.12 -31.55 -65.97
CA HIS A 114 2.45 -32.94 -65.48
C HIS A 114 3.91 -32.94 -64.86
N ALA A 115 4.64 -33.97 -64.37
CA ALA A 115 4.48 -35.42 -64.01
C ALA A 115 5.74 -36.02 -63.30
N HIS A 116 5.58 -37.09 -62.47
CA HIS A 116 6.57 -38.16 -62.09
C HIS A 116 7.85 -37.80 -61.25
N HIS A 117 8.55 -38.69 -60.49
CA HIS A 117 8.54 -40.18 -60.31
C HIS A 117 9.18 -40.66 -58.96
N LEU A 118 8.64 -41.74 -58.33
CA LEU A 118 9.27 -42.79 -57.43
C LEU A 118 10.08 -42.37 -56.15
N LEU A 119 10.27 -43.16 -55.08
CA LEU A 119 10.36 -44.64 -54.85
C LEU A 119 9.57 -45.17 -53.60
N LEU A 120 9.68 -46.48 -53.32
CA LEU A 120 8.94 -47.38 -52.38
C LEU A 120 9.83 -47.89 -51.20
N PRO A 121 9.45 -48.87 -50.32
CA PRO A 121 8.18 -49.19 -49.60
C PRO A 121 8.39 -49.55 -48.08
N THR A 122 7.31 -49.86 -47.31
CA THR A 122 7.10 -51.13 -46.52
C THR A 122 5.80 -51.12 -45.67
N VAL A 123 5.24 -52.32 -45.40
CA VAL A 123 3.90 -52.67 -44.83
C VAL A 123 4.03 -54.11 -44.23
N PRO A 124 3.26 -54.65 -43.23
CA PRO A 124 2.02 -54.21 -42.54
C PRO A 124 2.29 -53.69 -41.09
N VAL A 125 1.50 -53.77 -39.99
CA VAL A 125 0.35 -54.55 -39.43
C VAL A 125 -0.41 -53.65 -38.43
N GLY A 126 -1.71 -53.75 -38.09
CA GLY A 126 -2.81 -54.68 -38.44
C GLY A 126 -4.08 -54.42 -37.57
N GLU A 127 -5.00 -55.39 -37.46
CA GLU A 127 -6.32 -55.29 -36.78
C GLU A 127 -6.81 -56.67 -36.26
N PRO A 128 -7.98 -56.84 -35.60
CA PRO A 128 -9.05 -55.89 -35.20
C PRO A 128 -9.12 -55.71 -33.65
N ALA A 129 -10.20 -55.53 -32.86
CA ALA A 129 -11.69 -55.50 -32.94
C ALA A 129 -12.23 -54.90 -31.59
N ALA A 130 -13.54 -54.73 -31.28
CA ALA A 130 -14.80 -54.38 -31.97
C ALA A 130 -15.94 -54.38 -30.89
N ARG A 131 -17.12 -53.75 -31.16
CA ARG A 131 -18.32 -53.61 -30.26
C ARG A 131 -18.11 -52.63 -29.07
N GLY A 132 -19.11 -51.92 -28.54
CA GLY A 132 -20.52 -51.69 -28.94
C GLY A 132 -21.31 -50.98 -27.81
N GLY A 133 -22.22 -50.04 -28.12
CA GLY A 133 -23.13 -49.39 -27.12
C GLY A 133 -24.58 -49.91 -27.23
N PRO A 134 -25.62 -49.16 -26.78
CA PRO A 134 -25.62 -47.92 -25.97
C PRO A 134 -26.75 -47.76 -24.90
N THR A 135 -26.51 -47.01 -23.82
CA THR A 135 -27.53 -46.24 -22.99
C THR A 135 -28.70 -47.01 -22.31
N PRO A 136 -29.60 -46.39 -21.49
CA PRO A 136 -29.55 -45.16 -20.66
C PRO A 136 -29.95 -45.41 -19.16
N VAL A 137 -30.38 -44.34 -18.44
CA VAL A 137 -31.28 -44.30 -17.25
C VAL A 137 -30.63 -44.08 -15.84
N ARG A 138 -31.28 -43.20 -15.05
CA ARG A 138 -31.08 -42.80 -13.62
C ARG A 138 -32.34 -43.24 -12.81
N PRO A 139 -32.54 -43.03 -11.47
CA PRO A 139 -31.78 -42.24 -10.47
C PRO A 139 -31.65 -42.87 -9.04
N HIS A 140 -31.05 -42.09 -8.11
CA HIS A 140 -31.10 -42.26 -6.63
C HIS A 140 -30.35 -43.49 -6.04
N ARG A 141 -30.06 -43.59 -4.73
CA ARG A 141 -30.47 -42.80 -3.54
C ARG A 141 -29.32 -42.63 -2.52
N LYS A 142 -29.58 -41.86 -1.45
CA LYS A 142 -28.71 -41.50 -0.30
C LYS A 142 -27.98 -42.69 0.34
N PHE A 143 -26.80 -42.47 0.93
CA PHE A 143 -26.55 -42.73 2.37
C PHE A 143 -25.25 -42.06 2.91
N THR A 144 -25.25 -41.78 4.21
CA THR A 144 -24.16 -41.29 5.09
C THR A 144 -24.44 -41.85 6.51
N PRO A 145 -23.60 -41.66 7.53
CA PRO A 145 -22.13 -41.79 7.60
C PRO A 145 -21.68 -42.73 8.76
N SER A 146 -20.39 -43.10 8.82
CA SER A 146 -19.61 -43.34 10.07
C SER A 146 -18.12 -43.34 9.70
N GLN A 147 -17.16 -42.69 10.38
CA GLN A 147 -16.74 -42.56 11.80
C GLN A 147 -15.64 -43.57 12.23
N ILE A 148 -14.78 -43.10 13.15
CA ILE A 148 -14.08 -43.86 14.21
C ILE A 148 -12.62 -44.39 13.99
N LEU A 149 -11.73 -43.92 14.89
CA LEU A 149 -10.40 -44.43 15.37
C LEU A 149 -9.24 -44.70 14.35
N LEU A 150 -7.98 -44.87 14.79
CA LEU A 150 -7.08 -44.07 15.67
C LEU A 150 -5.64 -44.65 15.59
N HIS A 151 -4.60 -43.82 15.73
CA HIS A 151 -3.18 -44.22 15.79
C HIS A 151 -2.63 -44.95 14.52
N SER A 152 -1.33 -45.21 14.32
CA SER A 152 -0.15 -45.12 15.20
C SER A 152 1.10 -44.51 14.52
N ALA A 153 2.11 -44.17 15.32
CA ALA A 153 3.42 -43.65 14.91
C ALA A 153 4.50 -44.78 14.93
N PRO A 154 5.72 -44.58 14.36
CA PRO A 154 6.46 -45.66 13.69
C PRO A 154 7.64 -46.31 14.47
N PRO A 155 8.12 -47.49 14.02
CA PRO A 155 9.40 -48.09 14.40
C PRO A 155 10.61 -47.61 13.52
N PRO A 156 11.88 -47.96 13.87
CA PRO A 156 13.05 -47.14 13.53
C PRO A 156 14.09 -47.73 12.52
N ARG A 157 15.27 -47.10 12.46
CA ARG A 157 16.37 -47.22 11.46
C ARG A 157 17.28 -48.48 11.59
N THR A 158 18.18 -48.61 10.60
CA THR A 158 19.61 -49.11 10.60
C THR A 158 19.91 -50.31 9.64
N PRO A 159 21.17 -50.81 9.42
CA PRO A 159 21.92 -50.44 8.18
C PRO A 159 22.73 -51.57 7.45
N ARG A 160 23.28 -51.29 6.25
CA ARG A 160 24.45 -51.92 5.54
C ARG A 160 24.79 -51.06 4.28
N ALA A 161 26.04 -50.71 3.96
CA ALA A 161 27.12 -51.48 3.28
C ALA A 161 26.70 -52.00 1.87
N ALA A 162 27.20 -51.55 0.69
CA ALA A 162 28.54 -51.13 0.17
C ALA A 162 29.46 -52.34 -0.13
N SER A 163 30.20 -52.51 -1.25
CA SER A 163 30.49 -51.78 -2.53
C SER A 163 31.11 -52.82 -3.55
N PRO A 164 31.76 -52.56 -4.73
CA PRO A 164 32.15 -51.33 -5.47
C PRO A 164 31.94 -51.37 -7.03
N LEU A 165 32.65 -50.49 -7.80
CA LEU A 165 32.88 -50.43 -9.28
C LEU A 165 31.63 -50.10 -10.15
N ASP A 166 31.72 -49.47 -11.34
CA ASP A 166 32.87 -49.23 -12.24
C ASP A 166 33.02 -47.75 -12.70
N ALA A 167 34.06 -47.42 -13.48
CA ALA A 167 34.43 -46.04 -13.84
C ALA A 167 34.13 -45.59 -15.28
N LEU A 168 33.69 -44.33 -15.47
CA LEU A 168 33.76 -43.58 -16.74
C LEU A 168 33.97 -42.07 -16.49
N LEU A 169 34.74 -41.41 -17.37
CA LEU A 169 35.13 -40.00 -17.28
C LEU A 169 34.27 -39.08 -18.19
N PRO A 170 33.83 -37.90 -17.72
CA PRO A 170 33.29 -36.84 -18.58
C PRO A 170 34.38 -35.81 -18.97
N PRO A 171 34.49 -35.40 -20.25
CA PRO A 171 35.50 -34.43 -20.68
C PRO A 171 34.97 -33.01 -20.99
N HIS A 172 35.91 -32.07 -21.00
CA HIS A 172 35.88 -30.70 -21.54
C HIS A 172 35.16 -29.56 -20.79
N SER A 173 35.96 -28.52 -20.53
CA SER A 173 35.59 -27.16 -20.10
C SER A 173 35.67 -26.19 -21.31
N PRO A 174 35.23 -24.92 -21.22
CA PRO A 174 34.87 -24.12 -22.40
C PRO A 174 36.05 -23.42 -23.09
N SER A 175 35.90 -23.16 -24.39
CA SER A 175 36.82 -22.37 -25.20
C SER A 175 36.36 -20.91 -25.32
N SER A 176 37.31 -19.97 -25.25
CA SER A 176 37.13 -18.55 -25.59
C SER A 176 37.85 -18.23 -26.90
N PRO A 177 37.27 -17.42 -27.81
CA PRO A 177 37.94 -17.07 -29.07
C PRO A 177 38.94 -15.91 -28.90
N LEU A 178 40.13 -16.06 -29.49
CA LEU A 178 41.11 -14.99 -29.73
C LEU A 178 41.03 -14.52 -31.21
N PRO A 179 41.53 -13.32 -31.56
CA PRO A 179 41.33 -12.70 -32.87
C PRO A 179 42.29 -13.21 -33.96
N PRO A 180 41.93 -13.06 -35.25
CA PRO A 180 42.80 -13.41 -36.39
C PRO A 180 43.89 -12.36 -36.62
N LEU A 181 45.08 -12.79 -37.08
CA LEU A 181 46.21 -11.90 -37.37
C LEU A 181 47.13 -12.46 -38.48
N ILE A 182 46.89 -12.07 -39.73
CA ILE A 182 47.81 -12.21 -40.88
C ILE A 182 47.57 -10.99 -41.80
N ALA A 183 48.53 -10.36 -42.50
CA ALA A 183 49.91 -9.93 -42.20
C ALA A 183 50.49 -9.37 -43.52
N GLN A 184 51.23 -8.25 -43.50
CA GLN A 184 52.27 -7.99 -44.50
C GLN A 184 53.32 -6.99 -43.99
N ARG A 185 54.40 -6.81 -44.75
CA ARG A 185 55.72 -6.38 -44.25
C ARG A 185 56.01 -4.89 -44.48
N GLY A 186 56.75 -4.29 -43.55
CA GLY A 186 57.53 -3.05 -43.77
C GLY A 186 58.73 -3.02 -42.82
N ARG A 187 59.96 -2.92 -43.35
CA ARG A 187 61.19 -2.76 -42.56
C ARG A 187 61.56 -1.29 -42.46
N ALA A 188 61.83 -0.78 -41.25
CA ALA A 188 62.80 0.29 -41.02
C ALA A 188 63.22 0.39 -39.53
N ALA A 189 64.52 0.51 -39.31
CA ALA A 189 65.23 0.90 -38.08
C ALA A 189 66.62 1.41 -38.55
N PRO A 190 67.46 2.11 -37.75
CA PRO A 190 67.45 2.23 -36.28
C PRO A 190 67.75 3.68 -35.78
N ALA A 191 68.40 3.78 -34.59
CA ALA A 191 69.02 4.94 -33.92
C ALA A 191 68.11 5.81 -33.02
N ALA A 192 68.58 6.40 -31.90
CA ALA A 192 69.74 6.09 -31.03
C ALA A 192 69.64 6.85 -29.68
N GLY A 193 70.40 6.41 -28.65
CA GLY A 193 70.60 7.07 -27.34
C GLY A 193 70.03 6.27 -26.16
N THR A 194 70.73 5.84 -25.09
CA THR A 194 71.75 6.45 -24.18
C THR A 194 71.20 7.59 -23.33
N ALA A 195 71.30 7.65 -22.00
CA ALA A 195 71.83 6.74 -20.95
C ALA A 195 71.13 7.06 -19.60
N GLY A 196 71.31 6.38 -18.45
CA GLY A 196 72.19 5.26 -18.10
C GLY A 196 72.02 4.75 -16.66
N SER A 197 73.02 3.99 -16.21
CA SER A 197 73.31 3.44 -14.86
C SER A 197 73.15 4.38 -13.65
N GLY A 198 73.04 3.90 -12.39
CA GLY A 198 72.97 2.51 -11.90
C GLY A 198 73.52 2.30 -10.46
N GLY A 199 73.42 1.06 -9.96
CA GLY A 199 74.04 0.57 -8.70
C GLY A 199 73.32 0.90 -7.38
N GLN A 200 73.67 0.32 -6.23
CA GLN A 200 73.91 -1.07 -5.81
C GLN A 200 74.19 -1.06 -4.27
N ARG A 201 73.58 -1.99 -3.52
CA ARG A 201 74.07 -2.63 -2.27
C ARG A 201 74.68 -1.81 -1.09
N GLY A 202 74.01 -1.90 0.07
CA GLY A 202 74.60 -2.55 1.26
C GLY A 202 75.03 -1.69 2.47
N GLY A 203 74.84 -2.22 3.69
CA GLY A 203 75.29 -1.63 4.97
C GLY A 203 74.72 -2.36 6.21
N ARG A 204 75.39 -2.32 7.37
CA ARG A 204 75.02 -3.05 8.63
C ARG A 204 75.22 -2.20 9.90
N GLY A 205 74.39 -2.44 10.92
CA GLY A 205 74.68 -2.17 12.36
C GLY A 205 73.89 -1.01 13.00
N SER A 206 73.68 -0.97 14.34
CA SER A 206 74.01 -1.96 15.39
C SER A 206 73.30 -1.66 16.74
N ARG A 207 73.01 -2.70 17.56
CA ARG A 207 72.53 -2.68 18.98
C ARG A 207 71.13 -2.04 19.25
N GLY A 208 70.37 -2.45 20.29
CA GLY A 208 70.51 -3.58 21.23
C GLY A 208 69.47 -3.56 22.40
N LYS A 209 69.37 -4.69 23.15
CA LYS A 209 68.35 -5.05 24.20
C LYS A 209 66.96 -5.41 23.63
N ARG A 210 66.31 -6.54 23.97
CA ARG A 210 65.95 -7.20 25.27
C ARG A 210 64.79 -6.46 25.98
N GLU A 211 63.74 -7.11 26.48
CA GLU A 211 63.55 -8.54 26.79
C GLU A 211 62.06 -8.97 26.73
N ALA A 212 61.74 -10.27 26.73
CA ALA A 212 60.35 -10.77 26.71
C ALA A 212 60.17 -12.17 27.34
N PHE A 213 59.30 -12.26 28.36
CA PHE A 213 58.62 -13.45 28.92
C PHE A 213 57.45 -12.92 29.78
N GLY A 214 56.35 -13.61 30.07
CA GLY A 214 55.93 -14.98 29.71
C GLY A 214 55.33 -15.70 30.94
N GLY A 215 54.15 -16.32 30.84
CA GLY A 215 53.57 -17.08 31.97
C GLY A 215 52.10 -17.47 31.82
N ARG A 216 51.72 -18.64 32.34
CA ARG A 216 50.34 -19.15 32.44
C ARG A 216 49.92 -19.23 33.91
N GLY A 217 48.62 -19.13 34.20
CA GLY A 217 48.06 -19.46 35.51
C GLY A 217 46.60 -19.93 35.41
N ARG A 218 46.28 -21.09 36.00
CA ARG A 218 44.89 -21.56 36.21
C ARG A 218 44.53 -21.40 37.68
N GLY A 219 43.29 -20.96 37.96
CA GLY A 219 42.66 -21.01 39.29
C GLY A 219 41.29 -21.67 39.21
N ARG A 220 40.86 -22.35 40.29
CA ARG A 220 39.57 -23.09 40.39
C ARG A 220 39.17 -23.14 41.88
N GLN A 221 37.90 -23.49 42.16
CA GLN A 221 37.21 -23.45 43.48
C GLN A 221 36.68 -22.04 43.86
N GLY A 222 35.62 -21.89 44.67
CA GLY A 222 34.63 -22.91 45.11
C GLY A 222 34.07 -22.74 46.54
N GLY A 223 32.84 -22.26 46.68
CA GLY A 223 32.02 -22.23 47.92
C GLY A 223 30.59 -21.75 47.57
N ARG A 224 29.48 -22.39 47.98
CA ARG A 224 28.87 -22.48 49.34
C ARG A 224 28.55 -21.10 49.94
N GLY A 225 27.30 -20.76 50.30
CA GLY A 225 26.03 -21.51 50.23
C GLY A 225 24.88 -20.80 50.95
N LYS A 226 23.74 -21.50 51.16
CA LYS A 226 22.42 -21.03 51.67
C LYS A 226 21.61 -20.24 50.64
N GLU A 227 20.38 -20.61 50.25
CA GLU A 227 19.13 -21.03 50.96
C GLU A 227 18.21 -19.86 51.30
N GLY A 228 16.93 -20.02 50.96
CA GLY A 228 15.89 -18.99 50.98
C GLY A 228 14.66 -19.44 50.20
N GLU A 229 14.03 -20.54 50.64
CA GLU A 229 12.86 -21.11 49.98
C GLU A 229 11.57 -20.35 50.35
N ALA A 230 10.81 -19.92 49.34
CA ALA A 230 9.42 -19.49 49.52
C ALA A 230 8.59 -19.85 48.27
N LYS A 231 7.56 -20.68 48.45
CA LYS A 231 6.56 -21.02 47.43
C LYS A 231 5.47 -19.93 47.43
N MET A 232 4.71 -19.77 46.33
CA MET A 232 3.35 -20.35 46.21
C MET A 232 2.53 -19.78 45.02
N SER A 233 1.82 -20.68 44.34
CA SER A 233 0.63 -20.54 43.47
C SER A 233 0.50 -19.47 42.36
N MET A 234 -0.02 -19.93 41.22
CA MET A 234 -0.84 -19.15 40.29
C MET A 234 -2.15 -18.67 40.96
N TYR A 235 -2.83 -17.68 40.36
CA TYR A 235 -4.29 -17.80 40.12
C TYR A 235 -4.66 -17.02 38.86
N GLY A 236 -5.51 -17.62 38.02
CA GLY A 236 -6.17 -16.94 36.90
C GLY A 236 -7.35 -16.10 37.38
N ARG A 237 -7.95 -15.32 36.48
CA ARG A 237 -9.20 -14.60 36.71
C ARG A 237 -10.21 -14.93 35.62
N ASP A 238 -11.35 -15.47 36.03
CA ASP A 238 -12.59 -15.52 35.26
C ASP A 238 -13.64 -14.56 35.89
N PRO A 239 -14.73 -14.21 35.17
CA PRO A 239 -15.55 -13.05 35.50
C PRO A 239 -16.68 -13.28 36.53
N TRP A 240 -17.30 -12.18 36.94
CA TRP A 240 -18.21 -12.07 38.09
C TRP A 240 -19.61 -12.66 37.90
N GLY A 241 -20.14 -13.24 38.99
CA GLY A 241 -21.56 -13.35 39.32
C GLY A 241 -21.79 -12.89 40.77
N GLY A 242 -23.01 -12.46 41.11
CA GLY A 242 -23.41 -12.04 42.47
C GLY A 242 -23.93 -13.21 43.34
N PRO A 243 -24.74 -12.95 44.41
CA PRO A 243 -25.45 -11.70 44.73
C PRO A 243 -25.41 -11.26 46.23
N LEU A 244 -26.23 -10.26 46.54
CA LEU A 244 -26.83 -9.83 47.83
C LEU A 244 -26.65 -10.70 49.08
N GLU A 245 -26.32 -10.05 50.20
CA GLU A 245 -26.94 -10.29 51.52
C GLU A 245 -27.21 -8.95 52.24
N ILE A 246 -28.18 -8.94 53.17
CA ILE A 246 -28.55 -7.84 54.06
C ILE A 246 -28.73 -8.43 55.46
N HIS A 247 -28.15 -7.84 56.49
CA HIS A 247 -28.55 -8.07 57.88
C HIS A 247 -28.37 -6.80 58.74
N ALA A 248 -29.11 -6.73 59.84
CA ALA A 248 -29.20 -5.59 60.76
C ALA A 248 -29.01 -6.04 62.22
N ASP A 249 -29.16 -5.10 63.15
CA ASP A 249 -29.30 -5.30 64.61
C ASP A 249 -28.01 -5.77 65.35
N SER A 250 -27.77 -5.46 66.65
CA SER A 250 -28.50 -4.63 67.62
C SER A 250 -27.58 -4.01 68.72
N ALA A 251 -28.20 -3.13 69.53
CA ALA A 251 -27.71 -2.22 70.56
C ALA A 251 -26.93 -2.78 71.79
N THR A 252 -26.22 -1.88 72.50
CA THR A 252 -26.18 -1.76 73.99
C THR A 252 -25.41 -0.49 74.47
N ASP A 253 -26.10 0.36 75.25
CA ASP A 253 -25.78 0.99 76.58
C ASP A 253 -24.33 1.40 76.98
N ASP A 254 -24.00 2.48 77.71
CA ASP A 254 -24.73 3.72 78.16
C ASP A 254 -23.73 4.94 78.14
N ASP A 255 -23.49 5.91 79.06
CA ASP A 255 -23.88 6.34 80.43
C ASP A 255 -23.79 7.89 80.54
N ARG A 256 -24.37 8.48 81.60
CA ARG A 256 -24.07 9.82 82.19
C ARG A 256 -24.47 11.11 81.46
N SER A 257 -25.78 11.36 81.52
CA SER A 257 -26.39 12.49 82.27
C SER A 257 -25.63 13.83 82.45
N ARG A 258 -26.31 14.95 82.16
CA ARG A 258 -26.92 15.82 83.22
C ARG A 258 -27.77 16.98 82.67
N THR A 259 -29.03 17.04 83.13
CA THR A 259 -29.81 18.22 83.62
C THR A 259 -29.74 19.57 82.88
N LEU A 260 -30.79 20.39 82.70
CA LEU A 260 -32.22 20.49 83.11
C LEU A 260 -32.74 21.75 82.33
N ASP A 261 -34.01 22.03 82.02
CA ASP A 261 -35.28 21.28 82.07
C ASP A 261 -36.34 22.02 81.19
N LEU A 262 -37.57 21.48 81.11
CA LEU A 262 -38.83 22.15 80.72
C LEU A 262 -39.02 22.66 79.26
N ASP A 263 -40.17 22.49 78.62
CA ASP A 263 -41.10 21.34 78.66
C ASP A 263 -42.00 21.30 77.40
N ARG A 264 -42.68 20.16 77.23
CA ARG A 264 -44.07 19.92 76.75
C ARG A 264 -44.88 21.03 76.03
N ALA A 265 -45.76 20.70 75.08
CA ALA A 265 -46.12 19.40 74.49
C ALA A 265 -46.92 19.56 73.17
N ALA A 266 -47.04 18.45 72.42
CA ALA A 266 -48.28 17.86 71.87
C ALA A 266 -49.31 18.72 71.08
N LEU A 267 -50.09 18.16 70.14
CA LEU A 267 -50.09 16.90 69.39
C LEU A 267 -51.10 17.08 68.24
N SER A 268 -50.94 16.36 67.12
CA SER A 268 -51.96 16.21 66.04
C SER A 268 -52.38 17.52 65.32
N THR A 269 -53.03 17.53 64.13
CA THR A 269 -53.49 16.44 63.25
C THR A 269 -53.47 16.88 61.78
N THR A 270 -53.18 15.94 60.87
CA THR A 270 -53.74 15.74 59.51
C THR A 270 -54.44 16.87 58.72
N SER A 271 -54.14 16.92 57.40
CA SER A 271 -54.86 17.61 56.29
C SER A 271 -54.67 19.14 56.15
N ARG A 272 -54.96 19.80 55.01
CA ARG A 272 -54.89 19.50 53.54
C ARG A 272 -55.27 20.81 52.79
N GLN A 273 -54.81 21.00 51.54
CA GLN A 273 -55.04 22.17 50.66
C GLN A 273 -54.30 23.45 51.13
N LEU A 274 -53.63 24.24 50.27
CA LEU A 274 -53.94 24.87 48.96
C LEU A 274 -54.75 26.16 49.07
N ASP A 275 -54.17 27.22 48.51
CA ASP A 275 -54.78 28.40 47.89
C ASP A 275 -55.71 29.32 48.73
N GLU A 276 -55.87 30.61 48.43
CA GLU A 276 -54.96 31.64 47.87
C GLU A 276 -55.67 33.00 48.07
N THR A 277 -54.92 34.11 48.15
CA THR A 277 -55.41 35.50 48.00
C THR A 277 -56.36 36.10 49.06
N GLN A 278 -56.58 37.43 48.88
CA GLN A 278 -57.60 38.33 49.47
C GLN A 278 -57.43 38.88 50.91
N GLN A 279 -57.16 40.19 50.94
CA GLN A 279 -57.67 41.24 51.85
C GLN A 279 -57.36 41.11 53.37
N SER A 280 -56.48 41.90 54.00
CA SER A 280 -56.30 43.37 54.08
C SER A 280 -57.30 44.12 54.98
N TRP A 281 -56.80 45.03 55.84
CA TRP A 281 -57.16 46.47 55.96
C TRP A 281 -56.44 47.14 57.17
N LEU A 282 -56.11 48.44 57.03
CA LEU A 282 -55.82 49.51 58.04
C LEU A 282 -55.02 49.21 59.34
N LEU A 283 -54.07 50.07 59.74
CA LEU A 283 -54.37 51.37 60.38
C LEU A 283 -53.22 52.41 60.34
N ALA A 284 -53.62 53.69 60.34
CA ALA A 284 -52.94 54.94 60.77
C ALA A 284 -51.44 55.25 60.44
N GLY A 285 -51.19 56.48 59.98
CA GLY A 285 -49.91 57.22 60.15
C GLY A 285 -50.08 58.37 61.16
N PRO A 286 -49.40 59.54 61.05
CA PRO A 286 -48.29 59.94 60.16
C PRO A 286 -47.04 60.49 60.92
N GLY A 287 -45.88 60.71 60.25
CA GLY A 287 -44.63 61.04 60.99
C GLY A 287 -43.38 61.63 60.28
N ASP A 288 -43.51 62.28 59.11
CA ASP A 288 -42.54 63.25 58.53
C ASP A 288 -41.11 62.82 58.04
N GLN A 289 -40.53 63.68 57.18
CA GLN A 289 -39.15 63.80 56.63
C GLN A 289 -38.57 62.70 55.69
N GLY A 290 -37.71 63.13 54.73
CA GLY A 290 -36.72 62.23 54.09
C GLY A 290 -36.64 62.09 52.54
N LYS A 291 -36.92 63.15 51.75
CA LYS A 291 -36.88 63.15 50.25
C LYS A 291 -35.72 62.35 49.58
N LYS A 292 -36.04 61.47 48.61
CA LYS A 292 -35.34 61.33 47.29
C LYS A 292 -36.04 60.34 46.32
N LYS A 293 -36.64 60.85 45.23
CA LYS A 293 -37.23 60.03 44.15
C LYS A 293 -36.15 59.25 43.39
N LYS A 294 -36.22 57.91 43.35
CA LYS A 294 -35.36 57.06 42.51
C LYS A 294 -35.89 57.10 41.07
N LYS A 295 -35.11 57.64 40.11
CA LYS A 295 -35.43 57.51 38.68
C LYS A 295 -35.18 56.07 38.21
N TYR A 296 -36.23 55.43 37.70
CA TYR A 296 -36.13 54.21 36.89
C TYR A 296 -35.87 54.58 35.43
N VAL A 297 -35.49 53.59 34.62
CA VAL A 297 -35.44 53.70 33.16
C VAL A 297 -36.36 52.61 32.61
N ASP A 298 -37.27 53.01 31.73
CA ASP A 298 -38.19 52.09 31.06
C ASP A 298 -37.64 51.73 29.67
N LEU A 299 -37.72 50.46 29.33
CA LEU A 299 -37.24 49.87 28.07
C LEU A 299 -38.33 48.98 27.45
N GLY A 300 -39.56 49.50 27.42
CA GLY A 300 -40.68 49.01 26.60
C GLY A 300 -41.41 47.79 27.16
N CYS A 301 -40.70 46.87 27.82
CA CYS A 301 -41.27 45.67 28.43
C CYS A 301 -40.77 45.38 29.86
N ILE A 302 -39.72 46.07 30.35
CA ILE A 302 -39.15 45.81 31.69
C ILE A 302 -38.69 47.13 32.34
N ILE A 303 -39.22 47.43 33.53
CA ILE A 303 -38.82 48.58 34.35
C ILE A 303 -37.61 48.20 35.21
N VAL A 304 -36.41 48.70 34.87
CA VAL A 304 -35.17 48.35 35.59
C VAL A 304 -34.68 49.53 36.42
N SER A 305 -34.23 49.25 37.65
CA SER A 305 -33.55 50.22 38.51
C SER A 305 -32.29 50.77 37.81
N ARG A 306 -32.17 52.10 37.69
CA ARG A 306 -31.02 52.74 37.02
C ARG A 306 -29.66 52.31 37.57
N LYS A 307 -29.58 51.94 38.86
CA LYS A 307 -28.34 51.36 39.44
C LYS A 307 -28.01 49.98 38.86
N ILE A 308 -29.01 49.10 38.71
CA ILE A 308 -28.83 47.75 38.18
C ILE A 308 -28.45 47.84 36.69
N PHE A 309 -29.21 48.60 35.90
CA PHE A 309 -28.95 48.75 34.46
C PHE A 309 -27.52 49.25 34.17
N VAL A 310 -27.05 50.27 34.89
CA VAL A 310 -25.67 50.78 34.74
C VAL A 310 -24.62 49.74 35.13
N TRP A 311 -24.86 48.93 36.16
CA TRP A 311 -23.97 47.81 36.51
C TRP A 311 -23.98 46.72 35.43
N THR A 312 -25.13 46.29 34.92
CA THR A 312 -25.20 45.25 33.87
C THR A 312 -24.48 45.70 32.59
N VAL A 313 -24.72 46.94 32.14
CA VAL A 313 -24.03 47.52 30.97
C VAL A 313 -22.52 47.67 31.23
N GLY A 314 -22.12 48.08 32.44
CA GLY A 314 -20.72 48.15 32.84
C GLY A 314 -20.01 46.80 32.81
N THR A 315 -20.65 45.74 33.34
CA THR A 315 -20.11 44.37 33.31
C THR A 315 -20.00 43.84 31.87
N VAL A 316 -21.00 44.09 31.01
CA VAL A 316 -20.95 43.68 29.59
C VAL A 316 -19.81 44.40 28.85
N LEU A 317 -19.61 45.70 29.10
CA LEU A 317 -18.46 46.44 28.54
C LEU A 317 -17.12 45.91 29.07
N ALA A 318 -17.01 45.63 30.37
CA ALA A 318 -15.79 45.06 30.96
C ALA A 318 -15.44 43.69 30.36
N CYS A 319 -16.44 42.80 30.22
CA CYS A 319 -16.27 41.49 29.57
C CYS A 319 -15.90 41.64 28.08
N GLY A 320 -16.49 42.60 27.36
CA GLY A 320 -16.15 42.90 25.96
C GLY A 320 -14.71 43.39 25.80
N ILE A 321 -14.26 44.29 26.68
CA ILE A 321 -12.87 44.79 26.72
C ILE A 321 -11.90 43.65 27.07
N LEU A 322 -12.24 42.80 28.04
CA LEU A 322 -11.42 41.65 28.43
C LEU A 322 -11.30 40.62 27.29
N ALA A 323 -12.40 40.29 26.61
CA ALA A 323 -12.39 39.42 25.43
C ALA A 323 -11.59 40.04 24.27
N GLY A 324 -11.70 41.35 24.06
CA GLY A 324 -10.91 42.09 23.09
C GLY A 324 -9.41 42.05 23.39
N LEU A 325 -9.02 42.22 24.66
CA LEU A 325 -7.63 42.08 25.13
C LEU A 325 -7.10 40.67 24.91
N ILE A 326 -7.86 39.63 25.28
CA ILE A 326 -7.47 38.23 25.05
C ILE A 326 -7.30 37.95 23.55
N ALA A 327 -8.23 38.39 22.71
CA ALA A 327 -8.13 38.25 21.26
C ALA A 327 -6.92 39.00 20.68
N LEU A 328 -6.62 40.19 21.19
CA LEU A 328 -5.46 40.99 20.76
C LEU A 328 -4.13 40.34 21.20
N ILE A 329 -4.05 39.80 22.41
CA ILE A 329 -2.89 39.01 22.89
C ILE A 329 -2.70 37.77 22.02
N VAL A 330 -3.75 37.00 21.74
CA VAL A 330 -3.70 35.79 20.89
C VAL A 330 -3.30 36.11 19.44
N LYS A 331 -3.48 37.36 18.98
CA LYS A 331 -3.07 37.84 17.66
C LYS A 331 -1.69 38.51 17.64
N ALA A 332 -1.24 39.05 18.77
CA ALA A 332 0.03 39.78 18.91
C ALA A 332 1.19 38.90 19.40
N VAL A 333 0.93 37.82 20.14
CA VAL A 333 1.93 36.80 20.46
C VAL A 333 2.40 36.14 19.15
N PRO A 334 3.69 36.24 18.79
CA PRO A 334 4.20 35.52 17.64
C PRO A 334 4.04 34.02 17.88
N ARG A 335 3.25 33.36 17.03
CA ARG A 335 3.26 31.90 16.98
C ARG A 335 4.62 31.48 16.45
N HIS A 336 5.55 31.19 17.36
CA HIS A 336 6.77 30.45 17.07
C HIS A 336 6.36 29.04 16.65
N HIS A 337 5.95 28.91 15.39
CA HIS A 337 5.97 27.65 14.67
C HIS A 337 7.41 27.18 14.68
N HIS A 338 7.74 26.26 15.59
CA HIS A 338 9.01 25.56 15.54
C HIS A 338 9.18 25.04 14.11
N PRO A 339 10.31 25.32 13.44
CA PRO A 339 10.54 24.79 12.11
C PRO A 339 10.41 23.27 12.20
N ARG A 340 9.63 22.67 11.28
CA ARG A 340 9.46 21.20 11.26
C ARG A 340 10.86 20.57 11.28
N PRO A 341 11.09 19.50 12.05
CA PRO A 341 12.37 18.81 12.02
C PRO A 341 12.68 18.41 10.57
N PRO A 342 13.96 18.38 10.17
CA PRO A 342 14.33 17.99 8.82
C PRO A 342 13.77 16.59 8.51
N PRO A 343 13.18 16.36 7.33
CA PRO A 343 12.57 15.09 6.99
C PRO A 343 13.57 13.95 7.10
N ASP A 344 13.13 12.82 7.63
CA ASP A 344 13.97 11.64 7.84
C ASP A 344 14.45 11.03 6.50
N ASN A 345 15.45 10.15 6.57
CA ASN A 345 16.05 9.54 5.39
C ASN A 345 15.06 8.72 4.56
N TYR A 346 14.06 8.07 5.17
CA TYR A 346 13.04 7.32 4.46
C TYR A 346 12.04 8.26 3.78
N THR A 347 11.63 9.35 4.44
CA THR A 347 10.83 10.43 3.83
C THR A 347 11.57 11.05 2.63
N LEU A 348 12.86 11.40 2.78
CA LEU A 348 13.70 11.92 1.69
C LEU A 348 13.89 10.94 0.53
N ALA A 349 13.90 9.63 0.81
CA ALA A 349 13.91 8.59 -0.22
C ALA A 349 12.53 8.40 -0.87
N LEU A 350 11.43 8.52 -0.11
CA LEU A 350 10.05 8.36 -0.57
C LEU A 350 9.69 9.40 -1.63
N HIS A 351 9.94 10.68 -1.35
CA HIS A 351 9.82 11.79 -2.32
C HIS A 351 10.49 11.45 -3.66
N LYS A 352 11.71 10.90 -3.61
CA LYS A 352 12.49 10.52 -4.80
C LYS A 352 11.87 9.30 -5.48
N ALA A 353 11.57 8.23 -4.74
CA ALA A 353 11.05 6.98 -5.27
C ALA A 353 9.71 7.17 -6.01
N LEU A 354 8.89 8.15 -5.61
CA LEU A 354 7.67 8.55 -6.33
C LEU A 354 7.99 9.25 -7.67
N MET A 355 9.07 10.04 -7.77
CA MET A 355 9.50 10.65 -9.04
C MET A 355 9.88 9.64 -10.13
N PHE A 356 10.27 8.41 -9.78
CA PHE A 356 10.52 7.35 -10.76
C PHE A 356 9.27 7.08 -11.62
N PHE A 357 8.09 6.99 -11.00
CA PHE A 357 6.85 6.74 -11.74
C PHE A 357 6.54 7.88 -12.73
N ASN A 358 6.78 9.15 -12.36
CA ASN A 358 6.68 10.27 -13.31
C ASN A 358 7.64 10.14 -14.51
N ALA A 359 8.81 9.51 -14.31
CA ALA A 359 9.74 9.21 -15.39
C ALA A 359 9.28 8.02 -16.26
N GLN A 360 8.51 7.07 -15.72
CA GLN A 360 7.95 5.92 -16.45
C GLN A 360 6.67 6.23 -17.26
N ARG A 361 5.98 7.36 -17.05
CA ARG A 361 4.69 7.65 -17.71
C ARG A 361 4.75 7.60 -19.24
N SER A 362 3.78 6.93 -19.85
CA SER A 362 3.53 6.85 -21.29
C SER A 362 2.25 7.62 -21.65
N GLY A 363 2.13 8.09 -22.89
CA GLY A 363 1.03 8.94 -23.37
C GLY A 363 1.31 10.45 -23.28
N PRO A 364 0.27 11.30 -23.28
CA PRO A 364 0.41 12.75 -23.22
C PRO A 364 0.64 13.23 -21.78
N LEU A 365 1.87 13.66 -21.46
CA LEU A 365 2.26 13.97 -20.09
C LEU A 365 1.62 15.26 -19.56
N PRO A 366 1.28 15.33 -18.26
CA PRO A 366 0.75 16.56 -17.66
C PRO A 366 1.82 17.65 -17.57
N LYS A 367 1.41 18.92 -17.57
CA LYS A 367 2.34 20.07 -17.48
C LYS A 367 3.19 20.07 -16.19
N HIS A 368 2.68 19.46 -15.12
CA HIS A 368 3.32 19.34 -13.80
C HIS A 368 4.06 18.00 -13.57
N ASN A 369 4.43 17.27 -14.63
CA ASN A 369 5.08 15.95 -14.49
C ASN A 369 6.46 15.96 -13.81
N ASN A 370 7.05 17.13 -13.50
CA ASN A 370 8.32 17.33 -12.76
C ASN A 370 9.57 16.60 -13.29
N VAL A 371 9.49 15.95 -14.46
CA VAL A 371 10.58 15.25 -15.15
C VAL A 371 10.81 15.89 -16.53
N SER A 372 11.59 16.97 -16.54
CA SER A 372 11.77 17.87 -17.70
C SER A 372 12.37 17.20 -18.95
N TRP A 373 13.07 16.08 -18.80
CA TRP A 373 13.72 15.32 -19.87
C TRP A 373 12.83 14.29 -20.58
N ARG A 374 11.64 14.00 -20.06
CA ARG A 374 10.60 13.20 -20.75
C ARG A 374 9.77 14.06 -21.71
N GLY A 375 8.84 13.43 -22.43
CA GLY A 375 7.82 14.07 -23.26
C GLY A 375 6.72 13.09 -23.69
N ASN A 376 5.79 13.56 -24.53
CA ASN A 376 4.69 12.75 -25.02
C ASN A 376 5.20 11.56 -25.86
N SER A 377 4.71 10.36 -25.57
CA SER A 377 5.28 9.09 -26.04
C SER A 377 4.18 8.02 -26.16
N GLY A 378 4.37 6.98 -26.97
CA GLY A 378 3.33 5.93 -27.15
C GLY A 378 1.99 6.47 -27.67
N MET A 379 1.99 7.58 -28.42
CA MET A 379 0.78 8.29 -28.86
C MET A 379 -0.05 7.57 -29.94
N LYS A 380 0.41 6.39 -30.39
CA LYS A 380 -0.27 5.53 -31.39
C LYS A 380 -0.67 4.17 -30.81
N ASP A 381 -0.40 3.92 -29.53
CA ASP A 381 -0.61 2.63 -28.87
C ASP A 381 -2.09 2.23 -28.93
N GLY A 382 -2.39 1.08 -29.56
CA GLY A 382 -3.76 0.60 -29.83
C GLY A 382 -4.54 1.36 -30.92
N LEU A 383 -3.97 2.37 -31.58
CA LEU A 383 -4.63 3.11 -32.67
C LEU A 383 -4.33 2.55 -34.08
N SER A 384 -3.25 1.77 -34.22
CA SER A 384 -2.79 1.22 -35.51
C SER A 384 -3.18 -0.24 -35.77
N ASP A 385 -3.56 -0.97 -34.74
CA ASP A 385 -3.86 -2.40 -34.85
C ASP A 385 -5.33 -2.65 -35.18
N SER A 386 -5.62 -3.74 -35.88
CA SER A 386 -6.99 -4.21 -36.15
C SER A 386 -7.68 -4.86 -34.93
N GLY A 387 -7.11 -4.68 -33.74
CA GLY A 387 -7.61 -5.24 -32.48
C GLY A 387 -8.88 -4.54 -31.97
N TYR A 388 -9.40 -5.10 -30.88
CA TYR A 388 -10.61 -4.64 -30.21
C TYR A 388 -10.41 -3.30 -29.47
N HIS A 389 -9.19 -3.06 -28.96
CA HIS A 389 -8.88 -1.93 -28.07
C HIS A 389 -8.28 -0.71 -28.80
N LYS A 390 -9.15 0.10 -29.41
CA LYS A 390 -8.79 1.24 -30.29
C LYS A 390 -8.06 2.44 -29.65
N ASN A 391 -7.66 2.39 -28.37
CA ASN A 391 -6.89 3.44 -27.71
C ASN A 391 -6.23 2.94 -26.40
N LEU A 392 -4.95 2.59 -26.47
CA LEU A 392 -4.10 2.24 -25.32
C LEU A 392 -2.99 3.28 -25.09
N VAL A 393 -3.31 4.56 -25.33
CA VAL A 393 -2.44 5.69 -24.98
C VAL A 393 -2.59 6.02 -23.49
N GLY A 394 -1.47 6.21 -22.78
CA GLY A 394 -1.43 6.34 -21.31
C GLY A 394 -0.62 5.22 -20.66
N GLY A 395 -0.72 5.09 -19.33
CA GLY A 395 -0.08 4.03 -18.56
C GLY A 395 1.41 4.27 -18.29
N TYR A 396 2.12 3.21 -17.92
CA TYR A 396 3.54 3.25 -17.57
C TYR A 396 4.37 2.35 -18.48
N TYR A 397 5.63 2.71 -18.66
CA TYR A 397 6.67 1.81 -19.16
C TYR A 397 7.26 1.01 -18.00
N ASP A 398 7.56 -0.27 -18.24
CA ASP A 398 7.85 -1.21 -17.16
C ASP A 398 9.23 -1.01 -16.52
N ALA A 399 10.28 -0.94 -17.34
CA ALA A 399 11.65 -1.00 -16.86
C ALA A 399 12.56 0.04 -17.55
N GLY A 400 13.73 -0.38 -18.04
CA GLY A 400 14.59 0.46 -18.88
C GLY A 400 14.11 0.64 -20.32
N ASP A 401 13.00 0.00 -20.68
CA ASP A 401 12.42 -0.11 -22.02
C ASP A 401 11.22 0.83 -22.24
N ALA A 402 10.45 0.62 -23.31
CA ALA A 402 9.18 1.29 -23.54
C ALA A 402 8.01 0.29 -23.77
N ILE A 403 8.12 -0.93 -23.24
CA ILE A 403 7.04 -1.92 -23.27
C ILE A 403 6.06 -1.63 -22.11
N LYS A 404 4.78 -1.91 -22.34
CA LYS A 404 3.75 -1.89 -21.29
C LYS A 404 3.37 -3.33 -20.95
N PHE A 405 4.07 -3.96 -20.00
CA PHE A 405 3.65 -5.24 -19.45
C PHE A 405 2.56 -5.00 -18.41
N HIS A 406 1.32 -5.45 -18.65
CA HIS A 406 0.20 -5.10 -17.78
C HIS A 406 0.21 -5.86 -16.43
N PHE A 407 0.93 -6.97 -16.35
CA PHE A 407 1.04 -7.80 -15.14
C PHE A 407 1.86 -7.12 -14.02
N PRO A 408 3.15 -6.79 -14.21
CA PRO A 408 3.92 -6.03 -13.22
C PRO A 408 3.38 -4.61 -12.99
N MET A 409 2.76 -3.98 -14.01
CA MET A 409 2.10 -2.68 -13.85
C MET A 409 0.89 -2.76 -12.91
N SER A 410 0.06 -3.80 -13.02
CA SER A 410 -1.10 -3.98 -12.14
C SER A 410 -0.64 -4.27 -10.70
N PHE A 411 0.31 -5.19 -10.51
CA PHE A 411 0.96 -5.44 -9.21
C PHE A 411 1.53 -4.15 -8.58
N ALA A 412 2.21 -3.32 -9.37
CA ALA A 412 2.73 -2.04 -8.90
C ALA A 412 1.62 -1.09 -8.43
N MET A 413 0.49 -1.02 -9.14
CA MET A 413 -0.66 -0.20 -8.71
C MET A 413 -1.35 -0.77 -7.46
N THR A 414 -1.43 -2.10 -7.30
CA THR A 414 -1.94 -2.75 -6.09
C THR A 414 -1.05 -2.47 -4.88
N MET A 415 0.28 -2.58 -5.04
CA MET A 415 1.26 -2.30 -3.97
C MET A 415 1.27 -0.82 -3.55
N LEU A 416 1.22 0.11 -4.51
CA LEU A 416 1.07 1.54 -4.20
C LEU A 416 -0.25 1.78 -3.46
N SER A 417 -1.36 1.24 -3.95
CA SER A 417 -2.68 1.40 -3.33
C SER A 417 -2.74 0.84 -1.91
N TRP A 418 -2.18 -0.36 -1.67
CA TRP A 418 -2.07 -0.95 -0.33
C TRP A 418 -1.27 -0.04 0.61
N SER A 419 -0.12 0.48 0.17
CA SER A 419 0.67 1.40 1.00
C SER A 419 -0.11 2.67 1.39
N VAL A 420 -0.97 3.20 0.51
CA VAL A 420 -1.81 4.37 0.79
C VAL A 420 -2.98 4.02 1.70
N ILE A 421 -3.55 2.82 1.61
CA ILE A 421 -4.60 2.33 2.51
C ILE A 421 -4.09 2.23 3.95
N GLU A 422 -2.89 1.68 4.15
CA GLU A 422 -2.30 1.49 5.48
C GLU A 422 -1.73 2.77 6.07
N TYR A 423 -0.99 3.54 5.25
CA TYR A 423 -0.14 4.65 5.70
C TYR A 423 -0.59 6.01 5.16
N ARG A 424 -1.88 6.21 4.87
CA ARG A 424 -2.47 7.47 4.38
C ARG A 424 -1.96 8.70 5.14
N ALA A 425 -1.91 8.62 6.48
CA ALA A 425 -1.47 9.70 7.35
C ALA A 425 0.04 10.03 7.21
N LYS A 426 0.88 9.03 6.92
CA LYS A 426 2.33 9.24 6.69
C LYS A 426 2.57 9.94 5.35
N TYR A 427 1.84 9.54 4.30
CA TYR A 427 1.84 10.27 3.02
C TYR A 427 1.35 11.71 3.16
N GLU A 428 0.34 11.97 4.00
CA GLU A 428 -0.16 13.33 4.27
C GLU A 428 0.85 14.17 5.07
N ALA A 429 1.50 13.58 6.08
CA ALA A 429 2.57 14.23 6.84
C ALA A 429 3.79 14.59 5.96
N ALA A 430 4.15 13.72 5.01
CA ALA A 430 5.18 13.96 4.00
C ALA A 430 4.75 14.96 2.90
N GLY A 431 3.46 15.25 2.75
CA GLY A 431 2.93 16.08 1.65
C GLY A 431 2.88 15.38 0.28
N GLU A 432 2.97 14.06 0.25
CA GLU A 432 3.04 13.22 -0.96
C GLU A 432 1.71 12.53 -1.30
N LEU A 433 0.69 12.63 -0.43
CA LEU A 433 -0.59 11.91 -0.58
C LEU A 433 -1.28 12.13 -1.93
N ASP A 434 -1.39 13.38 -2.39
CA ASP A 434 -2.06 13.66 -3.67
C ASP A 434 -1.20 13.27 -4.88
N HIS A 435 0.12 13.31 -4.75
CA HIS A 435 1.04 12.84 -5.80
C HIS A 435 0.99 11.32 -5.96
N VAL A 436 1.08 10.53 -4.87
CA VAL A 436 0.92 9.07 -4.96
C VAL A 436 -0.48 8.67 -5.47
N LYS A 437 -1.53 9.43 -5.11
CA LYS A 437 -2.86 9.29 -5.73
C LYS A 437 -2.85 9.61 -7.22
N GLU A 438 -2.20 10.68 -7.68
CA GLU A 438 -2.04 10.98 -9.11
C GLU A 438 -1.31 9.85 -9.86
N LEU A 439 -0.31 9.22 -9.22
CA LEU A 439 0.40 8.07 -9.78
C LEU A 439 -0.49 6.82 -9.88
N ILE A 440 -1.20 6.44 -8.82
CA ILE A 440 -2.15 5.31 -8.86
C ILE A 440 -3.23 5.57 -9.92
N LYS A 441 -3.82 6.78 -9.93
CA LYS A 441 -4.87 7.17 -10.88
C LYS A 441 -4.40 7.04 -12.33
N TRP A 442 -3.15 7.41 -12.63
CA TRP A 442 -2.58 7.29 -13.97
C TRP A 442 -2.50 5.84 -14.45
N GLY A 443 -2.17 4.91 -13.54
CA GLY A 443 -2.17 3.48 -13.82
C GLY A 443 -3.59 2.93 -13.98
N THR A 444 -4.51 3.25 -13.06
CA THR A 444 -5.88 2.72 -13.11
C THR A 444 -6.71 3.30 -14.26
N ASP A 445 -6.53 4.58 -14.61
CA ASP A 445 -7.10 5.17 -15.83
C ASP A 445 -6.61 4.50 -17.11
N TYR A 446 -5.44 3.85 -17.08
CA TYR A 446 -4.92 3.05 -18.19
C TYR A 446 -5.41 1.61 -18.16
N ILE A 447 -5.39 0.94 -17.01
CA ILE A 447 -5.92 -0.42 -16.82
C ILE A 447 -7.37 -0.50 -17.29
N LEU A 448 -8.20 0.51 -16.98
CA LEU A 448 -9.59 0.63 -17.46
C LEU A 448 -9.75 0.78 -19.00
N LYS A 449 -8.68 0.98 -19.78
CA LYS A 449 -8.71 0.98 -21.26
C LYS A 449 -8.35 -0.36 -21.88
N THR A 450 -7.62 -1.20 -21.13
CA THR A 450 -7.15 -2.51 -21.59
C THR A 450 -8.28 -3.54 -21.73
N PHE A 451 -9.48 -3.21 -21.26
CA PHE A 451 -10.70 -3.97 -21.45
C PHE A 451 -11.90 -3.01 -21.66
N ASN A 452 -13.08 -3.53 -22.02
CA ASN A 452 -14.30 -2.73 -22.07
C ASN A 452 -14.83 -2.48 -20.65
N SER A 453 -14.30 -1.47 -19.96
CA SER A 453 -14.67 -1.13 -18.56
C SER A 453 -16.05 -0.49 -18.38
N SER A 454 -16.92 -0.54 -19.40
CA SER A 454 -18.30 -0.06 -19.38
C SER A 454 -19.32 -1.19 -19.61
N ALA A 455 -18.90 -2.45 -19.57
CA ALA A 455 -19.74 -3.63 -19.79
C ALA A 455 -19.50 -4.67 -18.70
N ASP A 456 -20.56 -5.25 -18.14
CA ASP A 456 -20.47 -6.21 -17.02
C ASP A 456 -19.73 -7.53 -17.36
N ARG A 457 -19.50 -7.77 -18.67
CA ARG A 457 -18.89 -8.98 -19.22
C ARG A 457 -18.03 -8.64 -20.43
N ILE A 458 -16.84 -9.23 -20.44
CA ILE A 458 -15.86 -9.17 -21.54
C ILE A 458 -15.43 -10.60 -21.95
N ASP A 459 -14.93 -10.74 -23.17
CA ASP A 459 -14.38 -11.98 -23.75
C ASP A 459 -12.84 -11.94 -23.87
N ARG A 460 -12.22 -10.78 -23.62
CA ARG A 460 -10.79 -10.53 -23.78
C ARG A 460 -10.31 -9.34 -22.96
N ILE A 461 -8.98 -9.27 -22.76
CA ILE A 461 -8.24 -8.11 -22.29
C ILE A 461 -6.97 -7.92 -23.14
N ALA A 462 -6.48 -6.69 -23.28
CA ALA A 462 -5.12 -6.43 -23.72
C ALA A 462 -4.13 -6.77 -22.59
N ALA A 463 -3.15 -7.61 -22.86
CA ALA A 463 -2.16 -8.09 -21.90
C ALA A 463 -0.82 -7.33 -21.94
N GLN A 464 -0.47 -6.78 -23.11
CA GLN A 464 0.80 -6.09 -23.33
C GLN A 464 0.69 -5.12 -24.52
N VAL A 465 1.47 -4.03 -24.50
CA VAL A 465 1.67 -3.16 -25.66
C VAL A 465 3.16 -2.94 -25.94
N GLY A 466 3.60 -3.24 -27.16
CA GLY A 466 5.01 -3.35 -27.54
C GLY A 466 5.54 -4.78 -27.42
N SER A 467 6.70 -5.05 -28.02
CA SER A 467 7.35 -6.37 -28.05
C SER A 467 8.84 -6.22 -27.78
N GLY A 468 9.41 -7.16 -27.01
CA GLY A 468 10.85 -7.25 -26.73
C GLY A 468 11.53 -8.45 -27.37
N ASN A 469 10.79 -9.43 -27.90
CA ASN A 469 11.35 -10.71 -28.33
C ASN A 469 12.42 -10.58 -29.44
N THR A 470 13.68 -10.81 -29.06
CA THR A 470 14.85 -10.88 -29.95
C THR A 470 15.41 -12.31 -30.07
N ALA A 471 14.66 -13.32 -29.62
CA ALA A 471 15.05 -14.73 -29.72
C ALA A 471 15.24 -15.19 -31.18
N GLY A 472 16.01 -16.27 -31.37
CA GLY A 472 16.38 -16.76 -32.69
C GLY A 472 17.28 -15.80 -33.50
N GLY A 473 17.78 -14.72 -32.90
CA GLY A 473 18.52 -13.68 -33.61
C GLY A 473 17.65 -12.73 -34.44
N SER A 474 16.36 -12.59 -34.08
CA SER A 474 15.41 -11.71 -34.79
C SER A 474 15.96 -10.30 -34.95
N THR A 475 15.98 -9.82 -36.21
CA THR A 475 16.44 -8.47 -36.59
C THR A 475 15.29 -7.50 -36.88
N THR A 476 14.05 -7.94 -36.65
CA THR A 476 12.83 -7.13 -36.77
C THR A 476 12.85 -6.01 -35.75
N PRO A 477 12.69 -4.73 -36.15
CA PRO A 477 12.68 -3.61 -35.21
C PRO A 477 11.59 -3.73 -34.13
N ASN A 478 12.02 -3.79 -32.88
CA ASN A 478 11.18 -3.83 -31.68
C ASN A 478 11.87 -3.11 -30.52
N ASP A 479 11.27 -3.12 -29.32
CA ASP A 479 11.69 -2.28 -28.20
C ASP A 479 13.08 -2.65 -27.63
N HIS A 480 13.46 -3.94 -27.67
CA HIS A 480 14.74 -4.42 -27.14
C HIS A 480 15.85 -4.45 -28.20
N TYR A 481 15.48 -4.55 -29.48
CA TYR A 481 16.41 -4.33 -30.61
C TYR A 481 16.76 -2.84 -30.79
N CYS A 482 15.84 -1.92 -30.46
CA CYS A 482 16.03 -0.48 -30.65
C CYS A 482 16.37 0.26 -29.35
N TRP A 483 17.45 1.05 -29.34
CA TRP A 483 17.80 1.89 -28.18
C TRP A 483 17.41 3.35 -28.42
N MET A 484 16.12 3.65 -28.25
CA MET A 484 15.52 4.95 -28.59
C MET A 484 14.84 5.61 -27.39
N ARG A 485 14.69 6.93 -27.40
CA ARG A 485 13.81 7.61 -26.43
C ARG A 485 12.35 7.21 -26.69
N PRO A 486 11.50 7.11 -25.64
CA PRO A 486 10.07 6.83 -25.83
C PRO A 486 9.33 7.86 -26.70
N GLU A 487 9.83 9.11 -26.73
CA GLU A 487 9.28 10.17 -27.59
C GLU A 487 9.65 10.02 -29.08
N ASP A 488 10.70 9.26 -29.39
CA ASP A 488 11.29 9.15 -30.74
C ASP A 488 10.92 7.85 -31.49
N MET A 489 10.22 6.91 -30.83
CA MET A 489 9.94 5.55 -31.31
C MET A 489 9.27 5.49 -32.69
N ASP A 490 9.79 4.62 -33.57
CA ASP A 490 9.28 4.40 -34.93
C ASP A 490 9.10 2.92 -35.33
N TYR A 491 9.44 1.97 -34.45
CA TYR A 491 9.13 0.55 -34.63
C TYR A 491 7.64 0.24 -34.33
N PRO A 492 7.07 -0.85 -34.87
CA PRO A 492 5.73 -1.31 -34.53
C PRO A 492 5.57 -1.61 -33.03
N ARG A 493 4.41 -1.26 -32.46
CA ARG A 493 4.09 -1.45 -31.04
C ARG A 493 2.79 -2.25 -30.90
N PRO A 494 2.81 -3.56 -31.21
CA PRO A 494 1.60 -4.37 -31.26
C PRO A 494 0.92 -4.49 -29.89
N VAL A 495 -0.40 -4.56 -29.90
CA VAL A 495 -1.22 -4.96 -28.75
C VAL A 495 -1.38 -6.48 -28.74
N TYR A 496 -0.94 -7.13 -27.67
CA TYR A 496 -1.22 -8.55 -27.43
C TYR A 496 -2.55 -8.67 -26.68
N GLU A 497 -3.56 -9.25 -27.31
CA GLU A 497 -4.84 -9.61 -26.67
C GLU A 497 -4.78 -11.01 -26.03
N CYS A 498 -5.56 -11.19 -24.96
CA CYS A 498 -5.73 -12.46 -24.27
C CYS A 498 -7.23 -12.72 -24.01
N SER A 499 -7.72 -13.90 -24.38
CA SER A 499 -9.10 -14.37 -24.13
C SER A 499 -9.25 -15.30 -22.92
N SER A 500 -8.14 -15.73 -22.30
CA SER A 500 -8.13 -16.53 -21.07
C SER A 500 -6.79 -16.37 -20.34
N CYS A 501 -6.78 -15.56 -19.28
CA CYS A 501 -5.61 -15.27 -18.44
C CYS A 501 -6.09 -14.97 -17.02
N ALA A 502 -6.12 -16.02 -16.19
CA ALA A 502 -6.67 -16.01 -14.84
C ALA A 502 -5.85 -15.14 -13.88
N ASP A 503 -4.53 -15.21 -14.02
CA ASP A 503 -3.51 -14.46 -13.28
C ASP A 503 -3.63 -12.95 -13.54
N LEU A 504 -3.35 -12.52 -14.77
CA LEU A 504 -3.36 -11.11 -15.16
C LEU A 504 -4.71 -10.44 -14.87
N ALA A 505 -5.82 -11.10 -15.18
CA ALA A 505 -7.15 -10.57 -14.91
C ALA A 505 -7.44 -10.40 -13.41
N SER A 506 -6.86 -11.25 -12.55
CA SER A 506 -7.06 -11.19 -11.09
C SER A 506 -6.16 -10.14 -10.43
N GLU A 507 -4.93 -9.93 -10.91
CA GLU A 507 -4.10 -8.79 -10.46
C GLU A 507 -4.65 -7.46 -11.00
N MET A 508 -5.20 -7.41 -12.22
CA MET A 508 -5.94 -6.24 -12.71
C MET A 508 -7.18 -5.95 -11.85
N ALA A 509 -7.90 -6.99 -11.38
CA ALA A 509 -8.97 -6.82 -10.41
C ALA A 509 -8.45 -6.29 -9.06
N ALA A 510 -7.34 -6.84 -8.55
CA ALA A 510 -6.68 -6.38 -7.32
C ALA A 510 -6.26 -4.90 -7.39
N ALA A 511 -5.68 -4.47 -8.50
CA ALA A 511 -5.25 -3.09 -8.74
C ALA A 511 -6.43 -2.10 -8.75
N LEU A 512 -7.53 -2.46 -9.42
CA LEU A 512 -8.72 -1.62 -9.47
C LEU A 512 -9.48 -1.64 -8.12
N ALA A 513 -9.58 -2.79 -7.47
CA ALA A 513 -10.26 -2.94 -6.17
C ALA A 513 -9.52 -2.21 -5.04
N SER A 514 -8.20 -2.39 -4.91
CA SER A 514 -7.40 -1.66 -3.91
C SER A 514 -7.44 -0.14 -4.16
N ALA A 515 -7.29 0.31 -5.40
CA ALA A 515 -7.41 1.73 -5.73
C ALA A 515 -8.80 2.30 -5.45
N SER A 516 -9.88 1.51 -5.57
CA SER A 516 -11.24 2.00 -5.29
C SER A 516 -11.43 2.42 -3.83
N ILE A 517 -10.71 1.78 -2.90
CA ILE A 517 -10.65 2.12 -1.47
C ILE A 517 -9.87 3.44 -1.29
N VAL A 518 -8.71 3.57 -1.95
CA VAL A 518 -7.90 4.82 -1.95
C VAL A 518 -8.71 6.02 -2.47
N PHE A 519 -9.60 5.78 -3.43
CA PHE A 519 -10.45 6.81 -4.05
C PHE A 519 -11.88 6.89 -3.51
N ARG A 520 -12.20 6.27 -2.36
CA ARG A 520 -13.58 6.28 -1.78
C ARG A 520 -14.18 7.69 -1.66
N ASP A 521 -13.35 8.69 -1.38
CA ASP A 521 -13.74 10.10 -1.24
C ASP A 521 -14.28 10.64 -2.58
N SER A 522 -13.72 10.18 -3.69
CA SER A 522 -14.21 10.40 -5.06
C SER A 522 -15.18 9.29 -5.46
N LYS A 523 -16.38 9.30 -4.85
CA LYS A 523 -17.42 8.26 -4.99
C LYS A 523 -17.66 7.79 -6.43
N THR A 524 -17.67 8.70 -7.41
CA THR A 524 -17.86 8.39 -8.83
C THR A 524 -16.69 7.59 -9.42
N TYR A 525 -15.45 7.94 -9.06
CA TYR A 525 -14.26 7.24 -9.54
C TYR A 525 -14.09 5.89 -8.82
N SER A 526 -14.29 5.84 -7.50
CA SER A 526 -14.31 4.61 -6.71
C SER A 526 -15.31 3.59 -7.28
N LYS A 527 -16.56 3.99 -7.55
CA LYS A 527 -17.56 3.12 -8.20
C LYS A 527 -17.14 2.62 -9.58
N LYS A 528 -16.51 3.47 -10.41
CA LYS A 528 -15.97 3.06 -11.71
C LYS A 528 -14.87 2.01 -11.57
N LEU A 529 -13.99 2.17 -10.58
CA LEU A 529 -12.94 1.21 -10.27
C LEU A 529 -13.51 -0.13 -9.78
N VAL A 530 -14.50 -0.12 -8.87
CA VAL A 530 -15.19 -1.35 -8.42
C VAL A 530 -15.83 -2.09 -9.60
N HIS A 531 -16.64 -1.41 -10.42
CA HIS A 531 -17.29 -2.04 -11.58
C HIS A 531 -16.27 -2.61 -12.58
N GLY A 532 -15.16 -1.90 -12.82
CA GLY A 532 -14.05 -2.40 -13.64
C GLY A 532 -13.40 -3.64 -13.03
N ALA A 533 -13.18 -3.65 -11.71
CA ALA A 533 -12.61 -4.78 -10.97
C ALA A 533 -13.53 -6.01 -11.04
N GLU A 534 -14.84 -5.84 -10.80
CA GLU A 534 -15.84 -6.91 -10.91
C GLU A 534 -15.90 -7.47 -12.34
N THR A 535 -15.84 -6.61 -13.36
CA THR A 535 -15.84 -7.00 -14.78
C THR A 535 -14.64 -7.87 -15.14
N VAL A 536 -13.42 -7.42 -14.82
CA VAL A 536 -12.20 -8.17 -15.15
C VAL A 536 -12.02 -9.41 -14.28
N TRP A 537 -12.45 -9.37 -13.01
CA TRP A 537 -12.55 -10.55 -12.15
C TRP A 537 -13.50 -11.61 -12.71
N ASN A 538 -14.69 -11.20 -13.15
CA ASN A 538 -15.68 -12.09 -13.80
C ASN A 538 -15.22 -12.63 -15.16
N PHE A 539 -14.15 -12.08 -15.74
CA PHE A 539 -13.44 -12.68 -16.88
C PHE A 539 -12.36 -13.65 -16.40
N GLY A 540 -11.47 -13.21 -15.51
CA GLY A 540 -10.38 -14.01 -14.94
C GLY A 540 -10.84 -15.27 -14.21
N ARG A 541 -12.07 -15.30 -13.68
CA ARG A 541 -12.65 -16.50 -13.04
C ARG A 541 -13.34 -17.49 -13.99
N LYS A 542 -13.49 -17.17 -15.29
CA LYS A 542 -14.01 -18.10 -16.31
C LYS A 542 -12.91 -18.94 -16.95
N GLY A 543 -11.79 -18.30 -17.29
CA GLY A 543 -10.59 -18.95 -17.82
C GLY A 543 -9.70 -19.49 -16.70
N HIS A 544 -9.07 -20.65 -16.87
CA HIS A 544 -8.16 -21.27 -15.89
C HIS A 544 -6.77 -21.50 -16.53
N THR A 545 -6.17 -20.45 -17.08
CA THR A 545 -4.87 -20.47 -17.79
C THR A 545 -4.01 -19.27 -17.40
N VAL A 546 -2.69 -19.41 -17.54
CA VAL A 546 -1.75 -18.29 -17.36
C VAL A 546 -1.71 -17.37 -18.59
N TYR A 547 -1.38 -16.09 -18.40
CA TYR A 547 -1.34 -15.09 -19.49
C TYR A 547 -0.09 -15.21 -20.40
N SER A 548 0.95 -15.88 -19.92
CA SER A 548 2.24 -16.02 -20.61
C SER A 548 2.50 -17.47 -21.06
N PRO A 549 1.68 -18.08 -21.94
CA PRO A 549 1.94 -19.42 -22.44
C PRO A 549 3.26 -19.47 -23.22
N THR A 550 3.93 -20.61 -23.15
CA THR A 550 5.30 -20.83 -23.67
C THR A 550 5.46 -20.36 -25.12
N GLY A 551 6.43 -19.48 -25.36
CA GLY A 551 6.75 -18.94 -26.69
C GLY A 551 6.07 -17.59 -27.01
N THR A 552 5.23 -17.07 -26.11
CA THR A 552 4.77 -15.66 -26.19
C THR A 552 5.87 -14.69 -25.78
N ASP A 553 5.79 -13.44 -26.26
CA ASP A 553 6.70 -12.35 -25.87
C ASP A 553 6.77 -12.20 -24.34
N ALA A 554 5.60 -12.16 -23.67
CA ALA A 554 5.49 -12.14 -22.21
C ALA A 554 6.25 -13.28 -21.52
N SER A 555 6.23 -14.51 -22.05
CA SER A 555 6.92 -15.67 -21.44
C SER A 555 8.45 -15.56 -21.44
N LEU A 556 9.04 -14.59 -22.16
CA LEU A 556 10.47 -14.32 -22.16
C LEU A 556 10.91 -13.27 -21.11
N PHE A 557 9.97 -12.51 -20.55
CA PHE A 557 10.24 -11.37 -19.65
C PHE A 557 9.54 -11.52 -18.30
N TYR A 558 8.22 -11.76 -18.35
CA TYR A 558 7.32 -11.82 -17.20
C TYR A 558 6.53 -13.14 -17.24
N ASN A 559 7.26 -14.26 -17.15
CA ASN A 559 6.64 -15.57 -17.17
C ASN A 559 5.92 -15.89 -15.84
N SER A 560 4.59 -15.95 -15.90
CA SER A 560 3.72 -16.40 -14.80
C SER A 560 3.95 -17.87 -14.45
N THR A 561 4.05 -18.18 -13.16
CA THR A 561 4.18 -19.56 -12.67
C THR A 561 2.85 -20.25 -12.43
N LYS A 562 1.79 -19.51 -12.05
CA LYS A 562 0.46 -20.01 -11.67
C LYS A 562 -0.52 -18.85 -11.45
N PHE A 563 -1.81 -19.17 -11.49
CA PHE A 563 -2.91 -18.21 -11.23
C PHE A 563 -3.67 -18.47 -9.90
N TRP A 564 -3.25 -19.46 -9.11
CA TRP A 564 -4.05 -19.92 -7.97
C TRP A 564 -3.98 -19.01 -6.74
N ASP A 565 -2.81 -18.45 -6.43
CA ASP A 565 -2.67 -17.42 -5.39
C ASP A 565 -3.20 -16.06 -5.84
N GLU A 566 -3.30 -15.81 -7.14
CA GLU A 566 -3.95 -14.60 -7.69
C GLU A 566 -5.45 -14.56 -7.39
N TYR A 567 -6.11 -15.71 -7.38
CA TYR A 567 -7.49 -15.80 -6.90
C TYR A 567 -7.62 -15.58 -5.38
N VAL A 568 -6.56 -15.81 -4.59
CA VAL A 568 -6.56 -15.50 -3.15
C VAL A 568 -6.28 -14.01 -2.93
N TRP A 569 -5.33 -13.45 -3.68
CA TRP A 569 -4.93 -12.05 -3.66
C TRP A 569 -6.01 -11.11 -4.18
N GLY A 570 -6.42 -11.26 -5.44
CA GLY A 570 -7.49 -10.49 -6.05
C GLY A 570 -8.82 -10.71 -5.32
N GLY A 571 -9.11 -11.93 -4.88
CA GLY A 571 -10.33 -12.21 -4.11
C GLY A 571 -10.37 -11.50 -2.76
N ALA A 572 -9.24 -11.34 -2.07
CA ALA A 572 -9.16 -10.57 -0.83
C ALA A 572 -9.40 -9.07 -1.09
N TRP A 573 -8.79 -8.52 -2.14
CA TRP A 573 -9.03 -7.12 -2.55
C TRP A 573 -10.45 -6.86 -3.01
N MET A 574 -11.05 -7.77 -3.79
CA MET A 574 -12.47 -7.72 -4.17
C MET A 574 -13.39 -7.73 -2.94
N TYR A 575 -13.09 -8.54 -1.93
CA TYR A 575 -13.84 -8.53 -0.67
C TYR A 575 -13.73 -7.18 0.06
N TYR A 576 -12.53 -6.61 0.21
CA TYR A 576 -12.37 -5.30 0.87
C TYR A 576 -13.02 -4.14 0.12
N ALA A 577 -13.04 -4.19 -1.21
CA ALA A 577 -13.62 -3.14 -2.06
C ALA A 577 -15.17 -3.19 -2.14
N THR A 578 -15.79 -4.34 -1.86
CA THR A 578 -17.24 -4.56 -2.10
C THR A 578 -18.02 -5.02 -0.87
N GLY A 579 -17.36 -5.55 0.15
CA GLY A 579 -18.00 -6.27 1.28
C GLY A 579 -18.66 -7.60 0.91
N ASN A 580 -18.64 -8.02 -0.36
CA ASN A 580 -19.39 -9.17 -0.83
C ASN A 580 -18.76 -10.48 -0.33
N THR A 581 -19.49 -11.18 0.56
CA THR A 581 -19.04 -12.39 1.27
C THR A 581 -18.79 -13.59 0.35
N SER A 582 -19.23 -13.57 -0.92
CA SER A 582 -18.87 -14.60 -1.89
C SER A 582 -17.37 -14.59 -2.24
N TYR A 583 -16.72 -13.41 -2.23
CA TYR A 583 -15.27 -13.30 -2.38
C TYR A 583 -14.55 -13.87 -1.17
N LEU A 584 -14.99 -13.54 0.06
CA LEU A 584 -14.43 -14.11 1.29
C LEU A 584 -14.55 -15.65 1.28
N SER A 585 -15.74 -16.17 0.99
CA SER A 585 -16.03 -17.62 0.89
C SER A 585 -15.16 -18.36 -0.12
N LEU A 586 -14.70 -17.67 -1.17
CA LEU A 586 -13.80 -18.23 -2.17
C LEU A 586 -12.35 -18.24 -1.66
N VAL A 587 -11.84 -17.14 -1.10
CA VAL A 587 -10.43 -17.07 -0.65
C VAL A 587 -10.16 -17.89 0.61
N THR A 588 -11.17 -18.11 1.45
CA THR A 588 -11.10 -19.07 2.56
C THR A 588 -11.43 -20.51 2.14
N ASN A 589 -11.53 -20.82 0.85
CA ASN A 589 -11.76 -22.20 0.41
C ASN A 589 -10.48 -23.03 0.53
N ILE A 590 -10.51 -24.10 1.34
CA ILE A 590 -9.35 -24.97 1.57
C ILE A 590 -8.74 -25.57 0.29
N LYS A 591 -9.55 -25.83 -0.75
CA LYS A 591 -9.04 -26.34 -2.03
C LYS A 591 -8.26 -25.26 -2.77
N LEU A 592 -8.77 -24.03 -2.78
CA LEU A 592 -8.08 -22.89 -3.40
C LEU A 592 -6.76 -22.59 -2.67
N ALA A 593 -6.79 -22.53 -1.33
CA ALA A 593 -5.58 -22.34 -0.53
C ALA A 593 -4.53 -23.44 -0.79
N LYS A 594 -4.96 -24.71 -0.91
CA LYS A 594 -4.06 -25.82 -1.25
C LYS A 594 -3.45 -25.70 -2.65
N HIS A 595 -4.21 -25.23 -3.65
CA HIS A 595 -3.71 -25.00 -5.01
C HIS A 595 -2.78 -23.77 -5.10
N ALA A 596 -3.08 -22.72 -4.33
CA ALA A 596 -2.28 -21.49 -4.25
C ALA A 596 -0.86 -21.73 -3.69
N GLY A 597 -0.70 -22.79 -2.89
CA GLY A 597 0.56 -23.17 -2.24
C GLY A 597 0.56 -23.00 -0.71
N ALA A 598 -0.55 -22.57 -0.11
CA ALA A 598 -0.61 -22.07 1.27
C ALA A 598 -0.15 -23.04 2.38
N PHE A 599 -0.09 -24.34 2.09
CA PHE A 599 0.27 -25.39 3.05
C PHE A 599 1.56 -26.14 2.66
N TRP A 600 2.27 -25.66 1.64
CA TRP A 600 3.44 -26.31 1.06
C TRP A 600 4.71 -25.51 1.36
N GLY A 601 5.68 -26.12 2.03
CA GLY A 601 7.03 -25.58 2.11
C GLY A 601 7.75 -25.65 0.76
N GLY A 602 8.56 -24.65 0.46
CA GLY A 602 9.37 -24.57 -0.76
C GLY A 602 10.45 -23.50 -0.63
N PRO A 603 11.46 -23.49 -1.52
CA PRO A 603 12.57 -22.54 -1.44
C PRO A 603 12.10 -21.09 -1.56
N ASP A 604 11.26 -20.78 -2.55
CA ASP A 604 10.70 -19.43 -2.76
C ASP A 604 9.43 -19.16 -1.89
N TYR A 605 9.15 -19.96 -0.84
CA TYR A 605 7.95 -19.76 0.02
C TYR A 605 8.08 -18.54 0.92
N GLY A 606 7.06 -17.69 0.95
CA GLY A 606 7.09 -16.41 1.66
C GLY A 606 7.70 -15.25 0.86
N VAL A 607 8.11 -15.49 -0.40
CA VAL A 607 8.59 -14.44 -1.30
C VAL A 607 7.39 -13.80 -2.02
N LEU A 608 7.16 -12.50 -1.77
CA LEU A 608 6.17 -11.69 -2.51
C LEU A 608 6.84 -11.06 -3.75
N SER A 609 6.21 -11.22 -4.92
CA SER A 609 6.68 -10.65 -6.18
C SER A 609 5.52 -10.28 -7.11
N TRP A 610 5.85 -9.70 -8.28
CA TRP A 610 4.89 -9.51 -9.37
C TRP A 610 4.33 -10.81 -9.95
N ASP A 611 4.91 -11.97 -9.62
CA ASP A 611 4.46 -13.31 -10.02
C ASP A 611 3.62 -13.96 -8.91
N SER A 612 4.22 -14.24 -7.75
CA SER A 612 3.57 -14.95 -6.64
C SER A 612 3.17 -13.97 -5.52
N LYS A 613 1.87 -13.93 -5.23
CA LYS A 613 1.23 -12.99 -4.29
C LYS A 613 0.80 -13.64 -2.99
N LEU A 614 0.93 -14.97 -2.87
CA LEU A 614 0.51 -15.76 -1.72
C LEU A 614 0.88 -15.15 -0.35
N ALA A 615 2.14 -14.71 -0.19
CA ALA A 615 2.61 -14.12 1.08
C ALA A 615 1.90 -12.79 1.42
N GLY A 616 1.64 -11.93 0.43
CA GLY A 616 0.87 -10.70 0.61
C GLY A 616 -0.60 -10.99 0.92
N ALA A 617 -1.20 -11.95 0.21
CA ALA A 617 -2.56 -12.40 0.46
C ALA A 617 -2.75 -13.03 1.86
N GLN A 618 -1.75 -13.78 2.34
CA GLN A 618 -1.73 -14.32 3.71
C GLN A 618 -1.65 -13.21 4.76
N VAL A 619 -0.81 -12.17 4.55
CA VAL A 619 -0.74 -10.98 5.42
C VAL A 619 -2.07 -10.21 5.43
N LEU A 620 -2.71 -10.02 4.26
CA LEU A 620 -4.03 -9.39 4.17
C LEU A 620 -5.10 -10.20 4.91
N LEU A 621 -5.21 -11.51 4.68
CA LEU A 621 -6.25 -12.33 5.34
C LEU A 621 -5.97 -12.53 6.83
N THR A 622 -4.71 -12.43 7.25
CA THR A 622 -4.29 -12.28 8.64
C THR A 622 -4.83 -11.00 9.28
N ARG A 623 -4.75 -9.87 8.56
CA ARG A 623 -5.34 -8.59 8.99
C ARG A 623 -6.85 -8.70 9.25
N LEU A 624 -7.58 -9.36 8.35
CA LEU A 624 -9.02 -9.60 8.50
C LEU A 624 -9.33 -10.39 9.78
N ARG A 625 -8.55 -11.45 10.05
CA ARG A 625 -8.67 -12.21 11.31
C ARG A 625 -8.43 -11.32 12.52
N MET A 626 -7.36 -10.53 12.52
CA MET A 626 -6.92 -9.78 13.70
C MET A 626 -7.88 -8.65 14.10
N PHE A 627 -8.52 -7.97 13.15
CA PHE A 627 -9.42 -6.85 13.47
C PHE A 627 -10.91 -7.17 13.42
N LEU A 628 -11.37 -8.10 12.58
CA LEU A 628 -12.80 -8.43 12.47
C LEU A 628 -13.17 -9.84 12.95
N SER A 629 -12.18 -10.74 13.13
CA SER A 629 -12.36 -12.12 13.63
C SER A 629 -13.63 -12.84 13.13
N PRO A 630 -13.87 -12.94 11.81
CA PRO A 630 -15.00 -13.71 11.28
C PRO A 630 -14.92 -15.18 11.67
N GLY A 631 -16.01 -15.68 12.25
CA GLY A 631 -16.15 -17.07 12.70
C GLY A 631 -16.39 -18.07 11.57
N TYR A 632 -17.11 -19.15 11.88
CA TYR A 632 -17.48 -20.19 10.91
C TYR A 632 -18.25 -19.61 9.69
N PRO A 633 -17.95 -20.04 8.44
CA PRO A 633 -17.00 -21.08 8.02
C PRO A 633 -15.58 -20.59 7.72
N TYR A 634 -15.26 -19.32 8.02
CA TYR A 634 -14.05 -18.64 7.57
C TYR A 634 -12.84 -18.89 8.49
N GLU A 635 -13.10 -19.03 9.80
CA GLU A 635 -12.10 -19.00 10.86
C GLU A 635 -10.91 -19.95 10.65
N ASP A 636 -11.15 -21.23 10.31
CA ASP A 636 -10.09 -22.25 10.22
C ASP A 636 -8.99 -21.89 9.22
N ILE A 637 -9.38 -21.37 8.06
CA ILE A 637 -8.44 -21.03 6.99
C ILE A 637 -7.78 -19.67 7.24
N LEU A 638 -8.49 -18.73 7.87
CA LEU A 638 -7.90 -17.46 8.32
C LEU A 638 -6.90 -17.66 9.48
N ARG A 639 -7.19 -18.57 10.41
CA ARG A 639 -6.26 -19.03 11.46
C ARG A 639 -5.04 -19.70 10.84
N THR A 640 -5.24 -20.50 9.80
CA THR A 640 -4.12 -21.12 9.06
C THR A 640 -3.27 -20.09 8.31
N PHE A 641 -3.87 -19.11 7.62
CA PHE A 641 -3.12 -18.01 6.98
C PHE A 641 -2.37 -17.14 7.98
N HIS A 642 -2.91 -16.90 9.18
CA HIS A 642 -2.21 -16.23 10.27
C HIS A 642 -0.99 -17.04 10.75
N ASN A 643 -1.13 -18.34 10.96
CA ASN A 643 0.00 -19.20 11.34
C ASN A 643 1.08 -19.26 10.25
N GLN A 644 0.68 -19.30 8.97
CA GLN A 644 1.63 -19.27 7.85
C GLN A 644 2.32 -17.90 7.71
N THR A 645 1.60 -16.80 7.95
CA THR A 645 2.19 -15.46 8.02
C THR A 645 3.25 -15.41 9.12
N SER A 646 2.95 -15.91 10.32
CA SER A 646 3.93 -16.02 11.41
C SER A 646 5.19 -16.77 10.98
N ILE A 647 5.04 -17.93 10.30
CA ILE A 647 6.17 -18.73 9.78
C ILE A 647 7.00 -17.96 8.73
N ILE A 648 6.36 -17.20 7.84
CA ILE A 648 7.05 -16.36 6.85
C ILE A 648 7.86 -15.25 7.54
N MET A 649 7.29 -14.61 8.57
CA MET A 649 8.00 -13.58 9.34
C MET A 649 9.19 -14.16 10.10
N CYS A 650 9.11 -15.41 10.56
CA CYS A 650 10.26 -16.13 11.12
C CYS A 650 11.34 -16.41 10.07
N SER A 651 10.97 -16.81 8.85
CA SER A 651 11.94 -17.16 7.78
C SER A 651 12.81 -15.96 7.34
N TYR A 652 12.29 -14.74 7.49
CA TYR A 652 13.02 -13.49 7.27
C TYR A 652 14.10 -13.20 8.33
N LEU A 653 14.05 -13.81 9.51
CA LEU A 653 15.03 -13.58 10.59
C LEU A 653 16.31 -14.43 10.37
N PRO A 654 17.50 -13.93 10.73
CA PRO A 654 18.77 -14.62 10.47
C PRO A 654 18.94 -15.94 11.23
N VAL A 655 18.28 -16.10 12.39
CA VAL A 655 18.41 -17.29 13.24
C VAL A 655 17.82 -18.57 12.62
N PHE A 656 16.86 -18.46 11.70
CA PHE A 656 16.17 -19.62 11.10
C PHE A 656 16.83 -20.15 9.81
N ASN A 657 17.82 -19.43 9.26
CA ASN A 657 18.59 -19.81 8.05
C ASN A 657 17.75 -20.21 6.80
N SER A 658 16.46 -19.87 6.75
CA SER A 658 15.56 -20.25 5.65
C SER A 658 15.95 -19.58 4.32
N PHE A 659 16.43 -18.32 4.41
CA PHE A 659 17.08 -17.61 3.31
C PHE A 659 18.53 -17.31 3.67
N ASN A 660 19.42 -17.49 2.68
CA ASN A 660 20.80 -17.02 2.74
C ASN A 660 20.86 -15.49 2.85
N ARG A 661 22.00 -14.97 3.34
CA ARG A 661 22.32 -13.54 3.30
C ARG A 661 23.68 -13.32 2.64
N THR A 662 23.86 -12.15 2.02
CA THR A 662 25.18 -11.68 1.59
C THR A 662 26.07 -11.36 2.80
N LYS A 663 27.36 -11.08 2.60
CA LYS A 663 28.27 -10.70 3.70
C LYS A 663 27.90 -9.33 4.29
N GLY A 664 27.31 -8.45 3.48
CA GLY A 664 26.74 -7.18 3.91
C GLY A 664 25.35 -7.28 4.56
N GLY A 665 24.77 -8.49 4.68
CA GLY A 665 23.51 -8.72 5.41
C GLY A 665 22.22 -8.65 4.58
N LEU A 666 22.31 -8.51 3.25
CA LEU A 666 21.15 -8.50 2.35
C LEU A 666 20.54 -9.90 2.23
N ILE A 667 19.22 -10.04 2.41
CA ILE A 667 18.50 -11.32 2.29
C ILE A 667 18.35 -11.79 0.83
N GLN A 668 18.70 -13.05 0.57
CA GLN A 668 18.73 -13.64 -0.78
C GLN A 668 17.43 -14.38 -1.10
N LEU A 669 16.31 -13.64 -1.13
CA LEU A 669 14.96 -14.18 -1.39
C LEU A 669 14.81 -14.81 -2.78
N ASN A 670 15.64 -14.41 -3.75
CA ASN A 670 15.70 -15.00 -5.09
C ASN A 670 16.80 -16.08 -5.23
N HIS A 671 17.31 -16.60 -4.11
CA HIS A 671 18.40 -17.58 -4.04
C HIS A 671 19.72 -17.14 -4.72
N GLY A 672 20.00 -15.85 -4.74
CA GLY A 672 21.25 -15.29 -5.28
C GLY A 672 21.28 -15.20 -6.82
N ARG A 673 20.11 -15.27 -7.47
CA ARG A 673 19.90 -14.91 -8.88
C ARG A 673 20.05 -13.37 -9.05
N PRO A 674 20.09 -12.84 -10.28
CA PRO A 674 20.05 -11.39 -10.53
C PRO A 674 18.80 -10.67 -9.99
N GLN A 675 18.86 -9.34 -9.95
CA GLN A 675 17.75 -8.45 -9.55
C GLN A 675 17.12 -8.73 -8.16
N PRO A 676 17.91 -8.92 -7.07
CA PRO A 676 17.35 -9.28 -5.76
C PRO A 676 16.49 -8.18 -5.10
N LEU A 677 16.74 -6.89 -5.35
CA LEU A 677 16.20 -5.84 -4.50
C LEU A 677 14.67 -5.70 -4.55
N GLN A 678 14.03 -6.07 -5.66
CA GLN A 678 12.55 -6.08 -5.77
C GLN A 678 11.87 -6.99 -4.73
N TYR A 679 12.50 -8.14 -4.41
CA TYR A 679 11.98 -9.08 -3.41
C TYR A 679 12.27 -8.59 -2.00
N VAL A 680 13.45 -7.97 -1.80
CA VAL A 680 13.91 -7.44 -0.51
C VAL A 680 13.01 -6.32 0.00
N VAL A 681 12.62 -5.38 -0.85
CA VAL A 681 11.69 -4.30 -0.45
C VAL A 681 10.30 -4.83 -0.14
N ASN A 682 9.81 -5.83 -0.90
CA ASN A 682 8.54 -6.49 -0.62
C ASN A 682 8.55 -7.19 0.75
N ALA A 683 9.62 -7.91 1.09
CA ALA A 683 9.78 -8.55 2.40
C ALA A 683 9.91 -7.53 3.55
N ALA A 684 10.63 -6.42 3.34
CA ALA A 684 10.74 -5.34 4.32
C ALA A 684 9.38 -4.65 4.56
N PHE A 685 8.58 -4.44 3.51
CA PHE A 685 7.21 -3.96 3.63
C PHE A 685 6.31 -4.95 4.37
N LEU A 686 6.31 -6.24 4.00
CA LEU A 686 5.50 -7.26 4.67
C LEU A 686 5.86 -7.40 6.16
N ALA A 687 7.13 -7.37 6.51
CA ALA A 687 7.60 -7.38 7.89
C ALA A 687 7.12 -6.14 8.68
N SER A 688 7.23 -4.95 8.08
CA SER A 688 6.76 -3.70 8.70
C SER A 688 5.25 -3.71 8.92
N VAL A 689 4.47 -4.02 7.88
CA VAL A 689 3.01 -3.94 7.95
C VAL A 689 2.42 -5.01 8.90
N TYR A 690 3.01 -6.21 8.98
CA TYR A 690 2.59 -7.21 9.96
C TYR A 690 3.02 -6.87 11.40
N SER A 691 4.19 -6.26 11.60
CA SER A 691 4.56 -5.67 12.90
C SER A 691 3.54 -4.63 13.35
N ASP A 692 3.12 -3.77 12.41
CA ASP A 692 2.15 -2.71 12.68
C ASP A 692 0.74 -3.28 12.93
N TYR A 693 0.37 -4.40 12.29
CA TYR A 693 -0.87 -5.13 12.61
C TYR A 693 -0.85 -5.72 14.03
N LEU A 694 0.28 -6.30 14.45
CA LEU A 694 0.43 -6.84 15.81
C LEU A 694 0.33 -5.73 16.86
N GLU A 695 1.05 -4.62 16.67
CA GLU A 695 0.97 -3.46 17.55
C GLU A 695 -0.44 -2.83 17.57
N ALA A 696 -1.09 -2.71 16.40
CA ALA A 696 -2.46 -2.23 16.29
C ALA A 696 -3.52 -3.21 16.83
N ALA A 697 -3.16 -4.46 17.09
CA ALA A 697 -3.99 -5.46 17.76
C ALA A 697 -3.53 -5.72 19.22
N ASP A 698 -2.83 -4.75 19.82
CA ASP A 698 -2.33 -4.77 21.20
C ASP A 698 -1.51 -6.03 21.55
N THR A 699 -0.90 -6.63 20.51
CA THR A 699 -0.18 -7.90 20.57
C THR A 699 1.33 -7.61 20.53
N PRO A 700 2.08 -7.82 21.62
CA PRO A 700 3.46 -7.32 21.76
C PRO A 700 4.52 -8.04 20.91
N GLY A 701 4.15 -9.11 20.22
CA GLY A 701 5.04 -9.95 19.43
C GLY A 701 4.40 -11.25 19.00
N TRP A 702 5.17 -12.16 18.42
CA TRP A 702 4.70 -13.47 17.95
C TRP A 702 5.71 -14.58 18.27
N TYR A 703 5.29 -15.84 18.09
CA TYR A 703 6.11 -17.01 18.36
C TYR A 703 6.65 -17.64 17.07
N CYS A 704 7.96 -17.92 17.08
CA CYS A 704 8.67 -18.71 16.08
C CYS A 704 9.10 -20.03 16.69
N GLY A 705 8.20 -21.01 16.69
CA GLY A 705 8.37 -22.24 17.47
C GLY A 705 8.37 -21.93 18.98
N PRO A 706 9.37 -22.34 19.76
CA PRO A 706 9.43 -22.06 21.20
C PRO A 706 9.84 -20.61 21.53
N ASN A 707 10.34 -19.84 20.55
CA ASN A 707 10.96 -18.54 20.78
C ASN A 707 9.96 -17.40 20.52
N PHE A 708 9.78 -16.51 21.49
CA PHE A 708 9.02 -15.27 21.34
C PHE A 708 9.88 -14.15 20.75
N PHE A 709 9.33 -13.37 19.83
CA PHE A 709 9.96 -12.18 19.25
C PHE A 709 9.02 -10.98 19.34
N SER A 710 9.51 -9.84 19.82
CA SER A 710 8.74 -8.58 19.87
C SER A 710 8.54 -7.98 18.48
N THR A 711 7.44 -7.24 18.28
CA THR A 711 7.12 -6.55 17.02
C THR A 711 8.30 -5.75 16.44
N SER A 712 9.06 -5.07 17.31
CA SER A 712 10.28 -4.33 16.96
C SER A 712 11.28 -5.10 16.11
N VAL A 713 11.40 -6.42 16.28
CA VAL A 713 12.36 -7.26 15.54
C VAL A 713 12.07 -7.27 14.03
N LEU A 714 10.81 -7.16 13.61
CA LEU A 714 10.44 -7.07 12.20
C LEU A 714 10.64 -5.67 11.62
N ARG A 715 10.33 -4.62 12.40
CA ARG A 715 10.68 -3.24 12.04
C ARG A 715 12.19 -3.07 11.89
N ASP A 716 12.98 -3.67 12.76
CA ASP A 716 14.45 -3.60 12.71
C ASP A 716 15.02 -4.47 11.57
N PHE A 717 14.45 -5.65 11.28
CA PHE A 717 14.75 -6.37 10.04
C PHE A 717 14.48 -5.50 8.81
N ALA A 718 13.29 -4.90 8.70
CA ALA A 718 12.92 -4.04 7.57
C ALA A 718 13.88 -2.84 7.43
N LYS A 719 14.22 -2.15 8.53
CA LYS A 719 15.26 -1.10 8.55
C LYS A 719 16.59 -1.62 8.00
N THR A 720 17.13 -2.75 8.47
CA THR A 720 18.43 -3.24 7.96
C THR A 720 18.43 -3.46 6.44
N GLN A 721 17.32 -3.92 5.87
CA GLN A 721 17.22 -4.18 4.43
C GLN A 721 17.04 -2.88 3.62
N ILE A 722 16.24 -1.92 4.11
CA ILE A 722 16.07 -0.61 3.46
C ILE A 722 17.32 0.26 3.63
N ASP A 723 17.96 0.25 4.80
CA ASP A 723 19.24 0.94 5.04
C ASP A 723 20.35 0.38 4.14
N TYR A 724 20.41 -0.94 3.94
CA TYR A 724 21.32 -1.55 2.96
C TYR A 724 21.07 -0.98 1.54
N ILE A 725 19.81 -0.82 1.15
CA ILE A 725 19.42 -0.24 -0.15
C ILE A 725 19.78 1.26 -0.22
N LEU A 726 19.59 2.02 0.85
CA LEU A 726 19.87 3.45 0.91
C LEU A 726 21.36 3.79 1.06
N GLY A 727 22.20 2.86 1.50
CA GLY A 727 23.67 2.97 1.42
C GLY A 727 24.47 2.23 2.49
N ASN A 728 23.84 1.59 3.48
CA ASN A 728 24.52 0.84 4.53
C ASN A 728 24.95 -0.57 4.09
N ASN A 729 25.66 -0.65 2.99
CA ASN A 729 26.19 -1.88 2.39
C ASN A 729 27.73 -1.83 2.31
N PRO A 730 28.43 -2.89 1.87
CA PRO A 730 29.90 -2.91 1.80
C PRO A 730 30.50 -1.88 0.83
N LEU A 731 29.75 -1.38 -0.15
CA LEU A 731 30.20 -0.39 -1.13
C LEU A 731 29.91 1.07 -0.73
N LYS A 732 29.18 1.27 0.38
CA LYS A 732 28.70 2.59 0.85
C LYS A 732 28.07 3.41 -0.29
N MET A 733 27.14 2.77 -0.99
CA MET A 733 26.51 3.25 -2.23
C MET A 733 25.00 3.05 -2.15
N SER A 734 24.21 4.10 -2.35
CA SER A 734 22.76 3.96 -2.47
C SER A 734 22.40 3.26 -3.77
N TYR A 735 21.54 2.25 -3.73
CA TYR A 735 20.94 1.65 -4.93
C TYR A 735 19.71 2.44 -5.43
N VAL A 736 19.33 3.54 -4.76
CA VAL A 736 18.29 4.48 -5.20
C VAL A 736 18.96 5.69 -5.86
N VAL A 737 18.70 5.87 -7.16
CA VAL A 737 19.35 6.89 -7.99
C VAL A 737 18.96 8.29 -7.52
N GLY A 738 19.96 9.13 -7.23
CA GLY A 738 19.75 10.48 -6.71
C GLY A 738 19.43 10.56 -5.21
N PHE A 739 19.57 9.46 -4.46
CA PHE A 739 19.63 9.46 -2.99
C PHE A 739 21.08 9.35 -2.51
N GLY A 740 21.43 10.07 -1.44
CA GLY A 740 22.80 10.17 -0.94
C GLY A 740 23.79 10.79 -1.94
N ASN A 741 25.09 10.76 -1.58
CA ASN A 741 26.17 11.34 -2.38
C ASN A 741 26.80 10.34 -3.38
N HIS A 742 26.50 9.05 -3.24
CA HIS A 742 27.09 7.96 -4.02
C HIS A 742 25.99 6.98 -4.45
N TYR A 743 25.68 6.95 -5.74
CA TYR A 743 24.59 6.17 -6.34
C TYR A 743 24.90 5.85 -7.83
N PRO A 744 24.24 4.84 -8.44
CA PRO A 744 24.45 4.45 -9.85
C PRO A 744 24.24 5.59 -10.84
N LYS A 745 25.16 5.74 -11.79
CA LYS A 745 25.13 6.77 -12.84
C LYS A 745 24.94 6.19 -14.24
N HIS A 746 25.01 4.87 -14.40
CA HIS A 746 24.91 4.17 -15.68
C HIS A 746 23.68 3.24 -15.71
N VAL A 747 22.54 3.73 -15.20
CA VAL A 747 21.25 3.01 -15.15
C VAL A 747 20.85 2.49 -16.54
N HIS A 748 20.50 1.20 -16.65
CA HIS A 748 19.95 0.58 -17.86
C HIS A 748 18.55 1.15 -18.12
N HIS A 749 18.49 2.31 -18.78
CA HIS A 749 17.23 2.96 -19.12
C HIS A 749 17.40 3.87 -20.34
N ARG A 750 16.63 3.60 -21.40
CA ARG A 750 16.72 4.31 -22.69
C ARG A 750 16.56 5.83 -22.54
N GLY A 751 15.42 6.27 -21.99
CA GLY A 751 15.13 7.70 -21.75
C GLY A 751 16.14 8.43 -20.85
N ALA A 752 16.73 7.78 -19.83
CA ALA A 752 17.75 8.38 -18.99
C ALA A 752 19.11 8.53 -19.71
N SER A 753 19.45 7.56 -20.56
CA SER A 753 20.74 7.50 -21.27
C SER A 753 20.89 8.48 -22.46
N ILE A 754 19.79 8.97 -23.03
CA ILE A 754 19.78 9.80 -24.24
C ILE A 754 19.41 11.25 -23.90
N ARG A 755 20.20 12.23 -24.36
CA ARG A 755 19.92 13.67 -24.13
C ARG A 755 18.64 14.12 -24.83
N LYS A 756 17.82 14.93 -24.14
CA LYS A 756 16.74 15.72 -24.76
C LYS A 756 17.34 16.99 -25.38
N ASN A 757 17.95 16.86 -26.56
CA ASN A 757 18.63 17.95 -27.28
C ASN A 757 18.02 18.25 -28.67
N GLY A 758 16.80 17.78 -28.94
CA GLY A 758 16.13 17.92 -30.23
C GLY A 758 16.61 16.97 -31.34
N VAL A 759 17.70 16.21 -31.12
CA VAL A 759 18.20 15.23 -32.08
C VAL A 759 17.49 13.89 -31.89
N ARG A 760 16.64 13.51 -32.84
CA ARG A 760 16.05 12.17 -32.90
C ARG A 760 17.11 11.15 -33.34
N TYR A 761 17.21 10.05 -32.60
CA TYR A 761 18.07 8.91 -32.96
C TYR A 761 17.21 7.75 -33.45
N ASN A 762 17.58 7.14 -34.58
CA ASN A 762 16.93 5.94 -35.08
C ASN A 762 17.31 4.69 -34.25
N CYS A 763 16.55 3.61 -34.45
CA CYS A 763 16.65 2.33 -33.75
C CYS A 763 18.08 1.90 -33.32
N LYS A 764 19.03 1.85 -34.27
CA LYS A 764 20.43 1.48 -33.99
C LYS A 764 21.33 2.67 -33.67
N GLY A 765 21.07 3.85 -34.22
CA GLY A 765 21.88 5.05 -34.00
C GLY A 765 21.88 5.55 -32.55
N GLY A 766 20.93 5.09 -31.72
CA GLY A 766 20.93 5.30 -30.28
C GLY A 766 21.75 4.30 -29.46
N TRP A 767 22.21 3.16 -30.02
CA TRP A 767 23.03 2.17 -29.28
C TRP A 767 24.32 2.79 -28.72
N LYS A 768 24.87 3.83 -29.38
CA LYS A 768 26.00 4.62 -28.84
C LYS A 768 25.74 5.25 -27.47
N TRP A 769 24.48 5.50 -27.10
CA TRP A 769 24.08 5.98 -25.77
C TRP A 769 23.90 4.84 -24.76
N ARG A 770 23.62 3.61 -25.24
CA ARG A 770 23.70 2.40 -24.40
C ARG A 770 25.15 2.10 -24.03
N ASP A 771 26.02 2.11 -25.04
CA ASP A 771 27.37 1.56 -24.96
C ASP A 771 28.45 2.59 -24.56
N THR A 772 28.09 3.86 -24.37
CA THR A 772 29.04 4.89 -23.91
C THR A 772 29.46 4.70 -22.45
N PRO A 773 30.77 4.80 -22.11
CA PRO A 773 31.25 4.78 -20.72
C PRO A 773 31.03 6.11 -19.98
N ARG A 774 30.26 7.04 -20.54
CA ARG A 774 29.83 8.27 -19.88
C ARG A 774 28.56 8.02 -19.05
N PRO A 775 28.36 8.73 -17.93
CA PRO A 775 27.14 8.61 -17.12
C PRO A 775 25.89 9.04 -17.91
N ASN A 776 24.72 8.58 -17.45
CA ASN A 776 23.44 8.96 -18.01
C ASN A 776 23.28 10.50 -17.94
N PRO A 777 23.00 11.17 -19.07
CA PRO A 777 22.85 12.62 -19.11
C PRO A 777 21.64 13.12 -18.32
N ASN A 778 20.59 12.29 -18.20
CA ASN A 778 19.41 12.61 -17.41
C ASN A 778 19.43 11.72 -16.16
N THR A 779 19.41 12.31 -14.97
CA THR A 779 19.29 11.55 -13.72
C THR A 779 17.84 11.10 -13.56
N ILE A 780 17.61 9.78 -13.55
CA ILE A 780 16.30 9.19 -13.25
C ILE A 780 16.14 9.05 -11.73
N VAL A 781 15.80 10.17 -11.09
CA VAL A 781 15.64 10.28 -9.63
C VAL A 781 14.62 9.26 -9.14
N GLY A 782 14.99 8.52 -8.09
CA GLY A 782 14.12 7.54 -7.44
C GLY A 782 14.18 6.12 -8.00
N ALA A 783 14.80 5.90 -9.15
CA ALA A 783 14.96 4.56 -9.70
C ALA A 783 15.77 3.69 -8.73
N MET A 784 15.18 2.59 -8.26
CA MET A 784 15.89 1.53 -7.56
C MET A 784 16.46 0.58 -8.61
N VAL A 785 17.78 0.49 -8.70
CA VAL A 785 18.40 -0.47 -9.62
C VAL A 785 18.23 -1.90 -9.10
N ALA A 786 18.27 -2.88 -10.01
CA ALA A 786 18.21 -4.32 -9.73
C ALA A 786 19.10 -4.78 -8.55
N GLY A 787 20.29 -4.18 -8.41
CA GLY A 787 21.12 -4.27 -7.20
C GLY A 787 22.32 -5.22 -7.33
N PRO A 788 22.91 -5.67 -6.21
CA PRO A 788 24.14 -6.43 -6.19
C PRO A 788 23.92 -7.93 -6.49
N ASP A 789 25.03 -8.63 -6.72
CA ASP A 789 25.08 -10.09 -6.73
C ASP A 789 25.04 -10.70 -5.32
N ARG A 790 25.01 -12.04 -5.27
CA ARG A 790 24.98 -12.85 -4.03
C ARG A 790 26.20 -12.69 -3.09
N HIS A 791 27.21 -11.92 -3.48
CA HIS A 791 28.45 -11.67 -2.75
C HIS A 791 28.69 -10.18 -2.46
N ASP A 792 27.62 -9.36 -2.49
CA ASP A 792 27.65 -7.90 -2.36
C ASP A 792 28.35 -7.15 -3.53
N GLY A 793 28.69 -7.86 -4.61
CA GLY A 793 29.31 -7.26 -5.80
C GLY A 793 28.31 -6.44 -6.61
N PHE A 794 28.70 -5.24 -7.05
CA PHE A 794 27.88 -4.40 -7.92
C PHE A 794 28.71 -3.82 -9.07
N ARG A 795 28.09 -3.60 -10.23
CA ARG A 795 28.72 -3.00 -11.41
C ARG A 795 27.79 -1.97 -12.04
N ASP A 796 28.12 -0.69 -11.89
CA ASP A 796 27.41 0.44 -12.53
C ASP A 796 27.73 0.49 -14.04
N VAL A 797 27.17 -0.46 -14.79
CA VAL A 797 27.43 -0.67 -16.22
C VAL A 797 26.09 -0.81 -16.95
N ARG A 798 25.78 0.17 -17.82
CA ARG A 798 24.48 0.29 -18.50
C ARG A 798 24.10 -0.88 -19.38
N THR A 799 25.05 -1.59 -19.98
CA THR A 799 24.75 -2.78 -20.78
C THR A 799 24.36 -3.99 -19.91
N ASN A 800 24.54 -3.92 -18.60
CA ASN A 800 24.28 -5.00 -17.66
C ASN A 800 23.04 -4.73 -16.79
N TYR A 801 21.88 -5.01 -17.38
CA TYR A 801 20.55 -4.84 -16.77
C TYR A 801 20.42 -5.57 -15.43
N ASN A 802 21.05 -6.74 -15.28
CA ASN A 802 21.08 -7.55 -14.05
C ASN A 802 21.52 -6.79 -12.77
N TYR A 803 22.30 -5.71 -12.93
CA TYR A 803 22.66 -4.80 -11.84
C TYR A 803 21.95 -3.44 -11.94
N THR A 804 21.78 -2.90 -13.15
CA THR A 804 21.49 -1.47 -13.36
C THR A 804 20.09 -1.15 -13.88
N GLU A 805 19.21 -2.13 -14.09
CA GLU A 805 17.83 -1.90 -14.54
C GLU A 805 16.87 -1.66 -13.36
N PRO A 806 16.05 -0.60 -13.38
CA PRO A 806 14.92 -0.42 -12.46
C PRO A 806 13.61 -0.96 -13.05
N THR A 807 12.65 -1.36 -12.21
CA THR A 807 11.32 -1.85 -12.66
C THR A 807 10.18 -1.25 -11.84
N LEU A 808 8.99 -1.10 -12.44
CA LEU A 808 7.76 -0.65 -11.75
C LEU A 808 7.47 -1.49 -10.49
N ALA A 809 7.55 -2.82 -10.61
CA ALA A 809 7.25 -3.74 -9.52
C ALA A 809 8.22 -3.56 -8.32
N GLY A 810 9.52 -3.42 -8.59
CA GLY A 810 10.52 -3.17 -7.56
C GLY A 810 10.37 -1.79 -6.92
N ASN A 811 10.13 -0.74 -7.70
CA ASN A 811 9.96 0.61 -7.19
C ASN A 811 8.65 0.79 -6.38
N ALA A 812 7.59 0.03 -6.67
CA ALA A 812 6.36 0.05 -5.89
C ALA A 812 6.55 -0.56 -4.50
N GLY A 813 7.26 -1.70 -4.42
CA GLY A 813 7.67 -2.29 -3.15
C GLY A 813 8.59 -1.37 -2.34
N LEU A 814 9.51 -0.65 -3.00
CA LEU A 814 10.37 0.35 -2.35
C LEU A 814 9.53 1.48 -1.74
N VAL A 815 8.61 2.07 -2.50
CA VAL A 815 7.71 3.13 -2.00
C VAL A 815 6.91 2.63 -0.80
N ALA A 816 6.36 1.42 -0.87
CA ALA A 816 5.60 0.82 0.21
C ALA A 816 6.44 0.61 1.49
N ALA A 817 7.67 0.09 1.37
CA ALA A 817 8.56 -0.09 2.52
C ALA A 817 9.07 1.24 3.10
N LEU A 818 9.35 2.24 2.25
CA LEU A 818 9.78 3.56 2.69
C LEU A 818 8.71 4.30 3.48
N VAL A 819 7.45 4.27 3.04
CA VAL A 819 6.36 4.92 3.81
C VAL A 819 6.01 4.15 5.08
N ALA A 820 6.18 2.82 5.12
CA ALA A 820 6.03 2.06 6.35
C ALA A 820 7.05 2.50 7.42
N LEU A 821 8.31 2.72 7.02
CA LEU A 821 9.40 3.12 7.93
C LEU A 821 9.52 4.64 8.19
N SER A 822 8.85 5.50 7.43
CA SER A 822 9.00 6.96 7.57
C SER A 822 8.22 7.57 8.73
N GLY A 823 8.74 8.68 9.28
CA GLY A 823 8.09 9.47 10.34
C GLY A 823 7.89 8.79 11.70
N GLU A 824 7.62 9.60 12.72
CA GLU A 824 7.35 9.16 14.10
C GLU A 824 5.88 8.76 14.34
N ALA A 825 5.01 8.87 13.33
CA ALA A 825 3.59 8.59 13.44
C ALA A 825 3.32 7.08 13.64
N SER A 826 3.10 6.68 14.90
CA SER A 826 2.78 5.31 15.30
C SER A 826 1.31 4.96 15.03
N GLY A 827 1.06 4.18 13.98
CA GLY A 827 -0.24 3.57 13.71
C GLY A 827 -0.57 3.43 12.22
N ILE A 828 -1.14 2.27 11.88
CA ILE A 828 -1.86 2.04 10.61
C ILE A 828 -3.33 2.48 10.73
N ASP A 829 -3.95 2.82 9.59
CA ASP A 829 -5.41 3.00 9.55
C ASP A 829 -6.11 1.64 9.73
N LYS A 830 -6.66 1.40 10.93
CA LYS A 830 -7.37 0.15 11.25
C LYS A 830 -8.64 -0.05 10.40
N ASN A 831 -9.29 1.03 9.95
CA ASN A 831 -10.70 1.04 9.55
C ASN A 831 -10.93 1.17 8.04
N THR A 832 -10.07 1.92 7.32
CA THR A 832 -10.36 2.33 5.93
C THR A 832 -10.49 1.15 4.96
N ILE A 833 -9.68 0.11 5.09
CA ILE A 833 -9.77 -1.11 4.27
C ILE A 833 -11.07 -1.90 4.48
N PHE A 834 -11.74 -1.73 5.63
CA PHE A 834 -13.00 -2.38 5.94
C PHE A 834 -14.23 -1.49 5.64
N SER A 835 -14.05 -0.29 5.04
CA SER A 835 -15.13 0.69 4.90
C SER A 835 -16.27 0.30 3.93
N ALA A 836 -16.10 -0.76 3.13
CA ALA A 836 -17.18 -1.40 2.38
C ALA A 836 -17.66 -2.75 2.97
N VAL A 837 -16.97 -3.26 4.01
CA VAL A 837 -17.29 -4.55 4.64
C VAL A 837 -18.44 -4.36 5.63
N PRO A 838 -19.57 -5.09 5.51
CA PRO A 838 -20.67 -4.97 6.45
C PRO A 838 -20.27 -5.52 7.84
N PRO A 839 -20.84 -4.98 8.94
CA PRO A 839 -20.65 -5.55 10.28
C PRO A 839 -21.05 -7.03 10.30
N MET A 840 -20.09 -7.91 10.60
CA MET A 840 -20.30 -9.37 10.56
C MET A 840 -20.99 -9.92 11.81
N PHE A 841 -21.21 -9.06 12.81
CA PHE A 841 -22.01 -9.31 13.99
C PHE A 841 -23.03 -8.16 14.14
N PRO A 842 -24.24 -8.40 14.67
CA PRO A 842 -25.12 -7.32 15.05
C PRO A 842 -24.42 -6.43 16.09
N THR A 843 -24.59 -5.11 15.97
CA THR A 843 -24.18 -4.19 17.04
C THR A 843 -24.85 -4.61 18.35
N PRO A 844 -24.12 -4.69 19.48
CA PRO A 844 -24.75 -4.92 20.77
C PRO A 844 -25.91 -3.94 20.98
N PRO A 845 -27.02 -4.37 21.61
CA PRO A 845 -28.08 -3.43 21.96
C PRO A 845 -27.48 -2.30 22.84
N PRO A 846 -28.00 -1.06 22.73
CA PRO A 846 -27.55 0.01 23.60
C PRO A 846 -27.71 -0.42 25.07
N PRO A 847 -26.80 -0.02 25.97
CA PRO A 847 -26.90 -0.37 27.37
C PRO A 847 -28.28 0.06 27.91
N PRO A 848 -28.93 -0.75 28.76
CA PRO A 848 -30.23 -0.40 29.30
C PRO A 848 -30.16 0.97 29.99
N ALA A 849 -31.22 1.77 29.82
CA ALA A 849 -31.29 3.09 30.42
C ALA A 849 -31.00 3.01 31.93
N PRO A 850 -30.20 3.93 32.51
CA PRO A 850 -29.87 3.89 33.93
C PRO A 850 -31.13 3.76 34.78
N TRP A 851 -31.21 2.68 35.56
CA TRP A 851 -32.38 2.39 36.38
C TRP A 851 -32.62 3.55 37.35
N LYS A 852 -33.78 4.18 37.23
CA LYS A 852 -34.26 5.19 38.17
C LYS A 852 -35.20 4.50 39.17
N PRO A 853 -34.93 4.60 40.48
CA PRO A 853 -35.89 4.23 41.51
C PRO A 853 -37.19 5.03 41.40
#